data_AF-A0A950D3R5-F1
#
_entry.id   AF-A0A950D3R5-F1
#
_cell.length_a   1.000
_cell.length_b   1.000
_cell.length_c   1.000
_cell.angle_alpha   90.00
_cell.angle_beta   90.00
_cell.angle_gamma   90.00
#
_symmetry.space_group_name_H-M   'P 1'
#
loop_
_entity.id
_entity.type
_entity.pdbx_description
1 polymer ?
#
loop_
_entity_poly.entity_id
_entity_poly.type
_entity_poly.pdbx_seq_one_letter_code
_entity_poly.pdbx_strand_id
1 'polypeptide(L)'
;MKAAFPGLLLAAVLLHIGYIAAGGQPGAHPLLVLLGLAAYALAFVAVAGAFSTRPAWAAYILPGMCIAAYVLWSGIGHLTSQTVVNPAFEQYQTDSLEFSAYSAQLLLQHEDPYTASMAPAAQRFRISPRINTPTMDGDRVSVQPYPALSFLVYVPFVLAHVQSMIWVDIGFQLVAMLLVLALAPVWARTLFGLFFLVIPEYREFAVGSVTDVVWLPLMIGVAASWDRRPALAATLLGFACAIKQEPWFVVPFALIHWWQLDETPAKSTAWRNLGLLAGAFLLPNFPFLIWHPAAWLAGVFSPVLSHPVPLGSGLIQLQTSGFTALPLGFYTVLWVGTLALCAAAYALWPNRLAWLPFIAPALVLFFSPRSLQNYFVYWPVVLAMYAATAPQQRVGVPQEALPSLRARAAGIAAGIAIVLLAAVGAGAAGQQVAIAAGRVALDPQTGYVRGIDVRLNNPTARPLAFRFAVCARDNAMVFWRTDQSLVPAHDTAILHLRANDIAREIPAGDGFQVVAFAPQDSLAVYTRPLRPADARGRGLRNGRLISAVNAFEMLPVQAPLAWTADPRAFLDGRLAVVHDGPFGNALRFRLGAQARRAPLSQTFVPSGRRFAFWIKPVPRGLHSSRAGALRVTFVDASGREICCNAPPARDGVWNRYDVEMPRAAVTSANSITIVVGPDDRVLHGALNAEFGGIVEYE
;
A
#
# COMPACT_ATOMS: atom_id res chain seq x y z
N MET A 1 -19.06 -16.43 32.01
CA MET A 1 -17.68 -16.62 31.51
C MET A 1 -17.55 -16.57 29.98
N LYS A 2 -18.42 -17.21 29.17
CA LYS A 2 -18.27 -17.25 27.69
C LYS A 2 -18.19 -15.87 26.99
N ALA A 3 -18.76 -14.81 27.56
CA ALA A 3 -18.71 -13.45 27.02
C ALA A 3 -17.63 -12.55 27.65
N ALA A 4 -17.02 -12.97 28.77
CA ALA A 4 -16.13 -12.13 29.54
C ALA A 4 -14.84 -11.83 28.77
N PHE A 5 -14.19 -12.88 28.24
CA PHE A 5 -12.96 -12.72 27.48
C PHE A 5 -13.17 -11.92 26.17
N PRO A 6 -14.15 -12.25 25.30
CA PRO A 6 -14.42 -11.43 24.11
C PRO A 6 -14.79 -9.98 24.41
N GLY A 7 -15.57 -9.73 25.47
CA GLY A 7 -15.96 -8.38 25.89
C GLY A 7 -14.78 -7.54 26.38
N LEU A 8 -13.87 -8.13 27.16
CA LEU A 8 -12.64 -7.46 27.59
C LEU A 8 -11.68 -7.19 26.43
N LEU A 9 -11.58 -8.11 25.46
CA LEU A 9 -10.77 -7.89 24.26
C LEU A 9 -11.31 -6.73 23.42
N LEU A 10 -12.64 -6.68 23.21
CA LEU A 10 -13.29 -5.57 22.51
C LEU A 10 -13.07 -4.24 23.24
N ALA A 11 -13.15 -4.24 24.58
CA ALA A 11 -12.85 -3.06 25.37
C ALA A 11 -11.40 -2.59 25.14
N ALA A 12 -10.42 -3.49 25.15
CA ALA A 12 -9.03 -3.15 24.90
C ALA A 12 -8.83 -2.52 23.50
N VAL A 13 -9.48 -3.07 22.47
CA VAL A 13 -9.48 -2.48 21.12
C VAL A 13 -10.07 -1.08 21.12
N LEU A 14 -11.23 -0.87 21.76
CA LEU A 14 -11.90 0.43 21.82
C LEU A 14 -11.09 1.48 22.61
N LEU A 15 -10.40 1.07 23.69
CA LEU A 15 -9.45 1.93 24.40
C LEU A 15 -8.29 2.36 23.48
N HIS A 16 -7.75 1.42 22.70
CA HIS A 16 -6.69 1.72 21.74
C HIS A 16 -7.15 2.67 20.64
N ILE A 17 -8.37 2.49 20.11
CA ILE A 17 -8.98 3.41 19.13
C ILE A 17 -9.14 4.81 19.73
N GLY A 18 -9.61 4.91 20.98
CA GLY A 18 -9.70 6.18 21.70
C GLY A 18 -8.34 6.85 21.91
N TYR A 19 -7.29 6.07 22.15
CA TYR A 19 -5.91 6.56 22.26
C TYR A 19 -5.40 7.13 20.92
N ILE A 20 -5.64 6.42 19.80
CA ILE A 20 -5.29 6.92 18.46
C ILE A 20 -5.98 8.27 18.18
N ALA A 21 -7.27 8.40 18.50
CA ALA A 21 -8.00 9.65 18.31
C ALA A 21 -7.40 10.81 19.12
N ALA A 22 -6.99 10.55 20.37
CA ALA A 22 -6.34 11.55 21.22
C ALA A 22 -4.97 12.01 20.67
N GLY A 23 -4.24 11.13 19.98
CA GLY A 23 -2.97 11.46 19.32
C GLY A 23 -3.12 12.23 17.99
N GLY A 24 -4.32 12.24 17.40
CA GLY A 24 -4.58 12.74 16.05
C GLY A 24 -4.69 14.26 15.87
N GLN A 25 -3.99 15.07 16.68
CA GLN A 25 -4.11 16.54 16.69
C GLN A 25 -5.59 17.02 16.77
N PRO A 26 -6.33 16.72 17.85
CA PRO A 26 -7.75 17.08 18.00
C PRO A 26 -8.04 18.59 17.87
N GLY A 27 -7.04 19.46 18.02
CA GLY A 27 -7.15 20.89 17.74
C GLY A 27 -7.38 21.22 16.26
N ALA A 28 -6.92 20.37 15.34
CA ALA A 28 -7.16 20.51 13.90
C ALA A 28 -8.47 19.82 13.46
N HIS A 29 -8.88 18.75 14.15
CA HIS A 29 -10.09 17.99 13.85
C HIS A 29 -10.93 17.77 15.12
N PRO A 30 -11.81 18.73 15.50
CA PRO A 30 -12.63 18.62 16.71
C PRO A 30 -13.50 17.36 16.79
N LEU A 31 -13.87 16.79 15.64
CA LEU A 31 -14.60 15.52 15.54
C LEU A 31 -13.84 14.34 16.19
N LEU A 32 -12.50 14.37 16.21
CA LEU A 32 -11.69 13.36 16.89
C LEU A 32 -11.95 13.30 18.39
N VAL A 33 -12.29 14.44 19.01
CA VAL A 33 -12.66 14.46 20.43
C VAL A 33 -13.95 13.67 20.65
N LEU A 34 -14.96 13.91 19.82
CA LEU A 34 -16.25 13.22 19.91
C LEU A 34 -16.09 11.71 19.63
N LEU A 35 -15.38 11.35 18.57
CA LEU A 35 -15.16 9.95 18.20
C LEU A 35 -14.29 9.21 19.22
N GLY A 36 -13.26 9.87 19.76
CA GLY A 36 -12.41 9.33 20.81
C GLY A 36 -13.17 9.10 22.12
N LEU A 37 -13.97 10.08 22.55
CA LEU A 37 -14.83 9.92 23.73
C LEU A 37 -15.89 8.82 23.53
N ALA A 38 -16.47 8.71 22.33
CA ALA A 38 -17.38 7.61 21.99
C ALA A 38 -16.69 6.25 22.07
N ALA A 39 -15.45 6.13 21.58
CA ALA A 39 -14.66 4.90 21.68
C ALA A 39 -14.38 4.53 23.15
N TYR A 40 -13.96 5.48 23.99
CA TYR A 40 -13.77 5.24 25.43
C TYR A 40 -15.09 4.85 26.13
N ALA A 41 -16.20 5.54 25.83
CA ALA A 41 -17.51 5.22 26.40
C ALA A 41 -17.95 3.79 26.04
N LEU A 42 -17.82 3.40 24.76
CA LEU A 42 -18.10 2.04 24.33
C LEU A 42 -17.15 1.03 24.97
N ALA A 43 -15.89 1.37 25.23
CA ALA A 43 -14.96 0.49 25.93
C ALA A 43 -15.46 0.18 27.36
N PHE A 44 -15.90 1.19 28.11
CA PHE A 44 -16.47 0.98 29.45
C PHE A 44 -17.76 0.16 29.40
N VAL A 45 -18.61 0.39 28.40
CA VAL A 45 -19.81 -0.43 28.16
C VAL A 45 -19.43 -1.89 27.86
N ALA A 46 -18.37 -2.13 27.08
CA ALA A 46 -17.89 -3.47 26.78
C ALA A 46 -17.34 -4.18 28.02
N VAL A 47 -16.61 -3.48 28.90
CA VAL A 47 -16.16 -4.02 30.20
C VAL A 47 -17.35 -4.39 31.07
N ALA A 48 -18.33 -3.49 31.25
CA ALA A 48 -19.51 -3.79 32.04
C ALA A 48 -20.32 -4.96 31.46
N GLY A 49 -20.47 -5.00 30.13
CA GLY A 49 -21.14 -6.06 29.38
C GLY A 49 -20.43 -7.41 29.46
N ALA A 50 -19.09 -7.43 29.56
CA ALA A 50 -18.28 -8.63 29.69
C ALA A 50 -18.65 -9.47 30.92
N PHE A 51 -19.04 -8.80 32.02
CA PHE A 51 -19.50 -9.44 33.25
C PHE A 51 -21.02 -9.61 33.33
N SER A 52 -21.76 -9.19 32.31
CA SER A 52 -23.21 -9.36 32.29
C SER A 52 -23.59 -10.82 32.15
N THR A 53 -24.62 -11.22 32.91
CA THR A 53 -25.23 -12.55 32.82
C THR A 53 -26.34 -12.63 31.77
N ARG A 54 -26.79 -11.49 31.20
CA ARG A 54 -27.89 -11.53 30.22
C ARG A 54 -27.41 -12.08 28.87
N PRO A 55 -28.08 -13.10 28.31
CA PRO A 55 -27.65 -13.71 27.05
C PRO A 55 -27.66 -12.75 25.86
N ALA A 56 -28.53 -11.74 25.88
CA ALA A 56 -28.62 -10.72 24.83
C ALA A 56 -27.31 -9.92 24.65
N TRP A 57 -26.53 -9.72 25.73
CA TRP A 57 -25.23 -9.05 25.64
C TRP A 57 -24.26 -9.81 24.76
N ALA A 58 -24.10 -11.10 25.03
CA ALA A 58 -23.20 -11.96 24.27
C ALA A 58 -23.68 -12.18 22.83
N ALA A 59 -25.00 -12.31 22.66
CA ALA A 59 -25.61 -12.73 21.40
C ALA A 59 -25.76 -11.62 20.35
N TYR A 60 -25.98 -10.37 20.80
CA TYR A 60 -26.40 -9.27 19.93
C TYR A 60 -25.63 -7.98 20.19
N ILE A 61 -25.46 -7.59 21.46
CA ILE A 61 -24.86 -6.29 21.78
C ILE A 61 -23.35 -6.30 21.50
N LEU A 62 -22.59 -7.26 22.03
CA LEU A 62 -21.14 -7.36 21.79
C LEU A 62 -20.76 -7.46 20.30
N PRO A 63 -21.42 -8.30 19.48
CA PRO A 63 -21.16 -8.30 18.04
C PRO A 63 -21.51 -6.96 17.36
N GLY A 64 -22.62 -6.32 17.74
CA GLY A 64 -22.98 -4.99 17.22
C GLY A 64 -21.94 -3.92 17.59
N MET A 65 -21.39 -4.00 18.80
CA MET A 65 -20.31 -3.13 19.24
C MET A 65 -19.01 -3.36 18.45
N CYS A 66 -18.76 -4.55 17.92
CA CYS A 66 -17.61 -4.79 17.04
C CYS A 66 -17.74 -4.01 15.72
N ILE A 67 -18.95 -3.96 15.15
CA ILE A 67 -19.21 -3.14 13.95
C ILE A 67 -19.03 -1.65 14.28
N ALA A 68 -19.59 -1.19 15.40
CA ALA A 68 -19.40 0.19 15.85
C ALA A 68 -17.92 0.53 16.05
N ALA A 69 -17.14 -0.38 16.65
CA ALA A 69 -15.69 -0.22 16.81
C ALA A 69 -14.98 -0.11 15.46
N TYR A 70 -15.34 -0.92 14.46
CA TYR A 70 -14.74 -0.86 13.13
C TYR A 70 -15.05 0.46 12.41
N VAL A 71 -16.30 0.94 12.50
CA VAL A 71 -16.73 2.24 11.94
C VAL A 71 -15.98 3.38 12.62
N LEU A 72 -15.90 3.37 13.96
CA LEU A 72 -15.12 4.36 14.72
C LEU A 72 -13.65 4.33 14.32
N TRP A 73 -13.05 3.15 14.21
CA TRP A 73 -11.65 3.00 13.85
C TRP A 73 -11.36 3.53 12.44
N SER A 74 -12.24 3.22 11.48
CA SER A 74 -12.13 3.71 10.10
C SER A 74 -12.29 5.23 10.05
N GLY A 75 -13.28 5.79 10.74
CA GLY A 75 -13.50 7.24 10.80
C GLY A 75 -12.39 8.01 11.51
N ILE A 76 -11.88 7.49 12.63
CA ILE A 76 -10.72 8.06 13.33
C ILE A 76 -9.49 7.97 12.43
N GLY A 77 -9.22 6.80 11.84
CA GLY A 77 -8.09 6.63 10.92
C GLY A 77 -8.15 7.56 9.71
N HIS A 78 -9.34 7.84 9.19
CA HIS A 78 -9.56 8.82 8.12
C HIS A 78 -9.16 10.24 8.56
N LEU A 79 -9.40 10.60 9.82
CA LEU A 79 -9.08 11.93 10.36
C LEU A 79 -7.64 12.06 10.86
N THR A 80 -6.95 10.96 11.19
CA THR A 80 -5.60 11.00 11.76
C THR A 80 -4.49 10.66 10.75
N SER A 81 -4.81 9.98 9.65
CA SER A 81 -3.80 9.53 8.69
C SER A 81 -3.58 10.54 7.57
N GLN A 82 -2.37 11.09 7.43
CA GLN A 82 -2.03 12.00 6.33
C GLN A 82 -2.18 11.40 4.92
N THR A 83 -2.18 10.05 4.80
CA THR A 83 -2.50 9.35 3.55
C THR A 83 -3.99 9.41 3.16
N VAL A 84 -4.84 9.83 4.09
CA VAL A 84 -6.30 9.96 3.93
C VAL A 84 -6.77 11.41 4.07
N VAL A 85 -5.99 12.27 4.75
CA VAL A 85 -6.37 13.63 5.20
C VAL A 85 -6.20 14.73 4.12
N ASN A 86 -6.22 14.42 2.82
CA ASN A 86 -6.46 15.49 1.84
C ASN A 86 -7.96 15.53 1.47
N PRO A 87 -8.77 16.44 2.05
CA PRO A 87 -10.17 16.59 1.67
C PRO A 87 -10.37 17.03 0.21
N ALA A 88 -9.31 17.38 -0.53
CA ALA A 88 -9.37 17.54 -1.97
C ALA A 88 -9.26 16.20 -2.73
N PHE A 89 -8.60 15.17 -2.20
CA PHE A 89 -8.48 13.82 -2.80
C PHE A 89 -8.11 12.74 -1.75
N GLU A 90 -8.98 11.76 -1.53
CA GLU A 90 -8.60 10.48 -0.93
C GLU A 90 -7.70 9.73 -1.93
N GLN A 91 -6.38 9.77 -1.71
CA GLN A 91 -5.43 9.24 -2.68
C GLN A 91 -5.46 7.71 -2.66
N TYR A 92 -5.85 7.12 -3.80
CA TYR A 92 -5.75 5.67 -4.00
C TYR A 92 -4.31 5.20 -3.79
N GLN A 93 -4.16 4.08 -3.10
CA GLN A 93 -2.85 3.54 -2.70
C GLN A 93 -2.44 2.32 -3.53
N THR A 94 -3.33 1.81 -4.38
CA THR A 94 -3.04 0.72 -5.31
C THR A 94 -3.63 1.01 -6.69
N ASP A 95 -3.02 0.42 -7.71
CA ASP A 95 -3.58 0.36 -9.06
C ASP A 95 -4.91 -0.38 -9.13
N SER A 96 -5.18 -1.29 -8.19
CA SER A 96 -6.39 -2.12 -8.24
C SER A 96 -7.68 -1.32 -8.09
N LEU A 97 -7.71 -0.35 -7.16
CA LEU A 97 -8.88 0.53 -6.98
C LEU A 97 -8.88 1.64 -8.03
N GLU A 98 -7.70 2.19 -8.34
CA GLU A 98 -7.51 3.18 -9.39
C GLU A 98 -8.09 2.70 -10.73
N PHE A 99 -7.66 1.52 -11.19
CA PHE A 99 -8.09 0.96 -12.48
C PHE A 99 -9.56 0.59 -12.45
N SER A 100 -10.09 0.09 -11.33
CA SER A 100 -11.52 -0.22 -11.19
C SER A 100 -12.38 1.04 -11.25
N ALA A 101 -11.98 2.12 -10.56
CA ALA A 101 -12.67 3.40 -10.59
C ALA A 101 -12.59 4.06 -11.97
N TYR A 102 -11.43 4.00 -12.62
CA TYR A 102 -11.26 4.53 -13.98
C TYR A 102 -12.07 3.74 -15.00
N SER A 103 -12.05 2.41 -14.93
CA SER A 103 -12.84 1.53 -15.79
C SER A 103 -14.34 1.79 -15.66
N ALA A 104 -14.83 2.06 -14.44
CA ALA A 104 -16.22 2.48 -14.24
C ALA A 104 -16.53 3.83 -14.91
N GLN A 105 -15.60 4.80 -14.91
CA GLN A 105 -15.77 6.07 -15.63
C GLN A 105 -15.76 5.88 -17.14
N LEU A 106 -14.84 5.07 -17.68
CA LEU A 106 -14.75 4.75 -19.10
C LEU A 106 -16.04 4.10 -19.61
N LEU A 107 -16.59 3.14 -18.85
CA LEU A 107 -17.85 2.51 -19.22
C LEU A 107 -19.01 3.52 -19.32
N LEU A 108 -19.09 4.48 -18.38
CA LEU A 108 -20.08 5.56 -18.43
C LEU A 108 -19.85 6.56 -19.57
N GLN A 109 -18.64 6.59 -20.12
CA GLN A 109 -18.28 7.33 -21.33
C GLN A 109 -18.52 6.51 -22.61
N HIS A 110 -19.08 5.30 -22.49
CA HIS A 110 -19.31 4.36 -23.59
C HIS A 110 -18.00 3.82 -24.20
N GLU A 111 -16.93 3.80 -23.42
CA GLU A 111 -15.65 3.19 -23.80
C GLU A 111 -15.48 1.83 -23.14
N ASP A 112 -14.94 0.85 -23.87
CA ASP A 112 -14.62 -0.47 -23.34
C ASP A 112 -13.33 -0.41 -22.51
N PRO A 113 -13.38 -0.63 -21.18
CA PRO A 113 -12.20 -0.52 -20.33
C PRO A 113 -11.08 -1.51 -20.67
N TYR A 114 -11.38 -2.62 -21.35
CA TYR A 114 -10.35 -3.59 -21.74
C TYR A 114 -9.53 -3.15 -22.96
N THR A 115 -10.04 -2.20 -23.76
CA THR A 115 -9.32 -1.64 -24.91
C THR A 115 -8.58 -0.34 -24.58
N ALA A 116 -8.98 0.33 -23.51
CA ALA A 116 -8.37 1.58 -23.07
C ALA A 116 -7.08 1.32 -22.27
N SER A 117 -6.14 2.27 -22.35
CA SER A 117 -5.00 2.29 -21.43
C SER A 117 -5.44 2.79 -20.06
N MET A 118 -5.01 2.13 -19.00
CA MET A 118 -5.20 2.57 -17.62
C MET A 118 -4.17 3.61 -17.16
N ALA A 119 -3.13 3.89 -17.96
CA ALA A 119 -2.08 4.85 -17.62
C ALA A 119 -2.60 6.28 -17.29
N PRO A 120 -3.66 6.82 -17.94
CA PRO A 120 -4.21 8.13 -17.61
C PRO A 120 -4.87 8.21 -16.22
N ALA A 121 -5.19 7.07 -15.59
CA ALA A 121 -5.86 7.05 -14.29
C ALA A 121 -5.03 7.78 -13.20
N ALA A 122 -3.70 7.69 -13.26
CA ALA A 122 -2.84 8.28 -12.25
C ALA A 122 -2.94 9.81 -12.27
N GLN A 123 -2.96 10.39 -13.47
CA GLN A 123 -3.18 11.83 -13.66
C GLN A 123 -4.63 12.22 -13.29
N ARG A 124 -5.61 11.40 -13.68
CA ARG A 124 -7.03 11.63 -13.43
C ARG A 124 -7.35 11.74 -11.93
N PHE A 125 -6.77 10.86 -11.13
CA PHE A 125 -6.94 10.82 -9.67
C PHE A 125 -5.84 11.55 -8.90
N ARG A 126 -4.89 12.19 -9.60
CA ARG A 126 -3.77 12.95 -9.03
C ARG A 126 -2.95 12.14 -8.03
N ILE A 127 -2.77 10.86 -8.32
CA ILE A 127 -1.98 9.92 -7.52
C ILE A 127 -0.61 9.74 -8.15
N SER A 128 0.37 9.43 -7.31
CA SER A 128 1.72 9.14 -7.79
C SER A 128 1.67 7.89 -8.65
N PRO A 129 2.17 7.92 -9.90
CA PRO A 129 2.24 6.72 -10.73
C PRO A 129 2.99 5.58 -10.03
N ARG A 130 3.87 5.89 -9.04
CA ARG A 130 4.64 4.93 -8.24
C ARG A 130 3.81 3.77 -7.67
N ILE A 131 2.50 3.95 -7.44
CA ILE A 131 1.63 2.89 -6.92
C ILE A 131 1.32 1.79 -7.96
N ASN A 132 1.50 2.06 -9.26
CA ASN A 132 1.14 1.12 -10.31
C ASN A 132 2.15 -0.03 -10.39
N THR A 133 1.66 -1.25 -10.54
CA THR A 133 2.47 -2.46 -10.53
C THR A 133 3.57 -2.42 -11.60
N PRO A 134 4.85 -2.50 -11.21
CA PRO A 134 5.94 -2.61 -12.17
C PRO A 134 6.00 -4.02 -12.79
N THR A 135 6.40 -4.05 -14.06
CA THR A 135 6.75 -5.27 -14.80
C THR A 135 8.25 -5.51 -14.74
N MET A 136 8.70 -6.76 -14.92
CA MET A 136 10.13 -7.07 -14.94
C MET A 136 10.87 -6.39 -16.11
N ASP A 137 10.16 -6.00 -17.16
CA ASP A 137 10.69 -5.23 -18.29
C ASP A 137 10.90 -3.74 -17.96
N GLY A 138 10.49 -3.26 -16.79
CA GLY A 138 10.65 -1.85 -16.41
C GLY A 138 9.49 -0.95 -16.82
N ASP A 139 8.50 -1.50 -17.50
CA ASP A 139 7.21 -0.87 -17.76
C ASP A 139 6.25 -1.06 -16.59
N ARG A 140 5.02 -0.58 -16.74
CA ARG A 140 3.96 -0.69 -15.72
C ARG A 140 2.73 -1.35 -16.32
N VAL A 141 1.99 -2.07 -15.48
CA VAL A 141 0.67 -2.57 -15.88
C VAL A 141 -0.20 -1.35 -16.21
N SER A 142 -0.84 -1.40 -17.38
CA SER A 142 -1.65 -0.30 -17.92
C SER A 142 -2.89 -0.80 -18.64
N VAL A 143 -3.36 -2.01 -18.27
CA VAL A 143 -4.57 -2.65 -18.78
C VAL A 143 -5.47 -3.02 -17.61
N GLN A 144 -6.77 -3.16 -17.84
CA GLN A 144 -7.72 -3.64 -16.83
C GLN A 144 -7.46 -5.13 -16.53
N PRO A 145 -6.96 -5.51 -15.34
CA PRO A 145 -6.40 -6.85 -15.10
C PRO A 145 -7.41 -7.86 -14.53
N TYR A 146 -8.65 -7.43 -14.28
CA TYR A 146 -9.66 -8.21 -13.55
C TYR A 146 -10.95 -8.36 -14.37
N PRO A 147 -11.75 -9.42 -14.13
CA PRO A 147 -13.02 -9.60 -14.82
C PRO A 147 -14.03 -8.51 -14.44
N ALA A 148 -15.08 -8.36 -15.24
CA ALA A 148 -15.84 -7.12 -15.32
C ALA A 148 -16.58 -6.72 -14.04
N LEU A 149 -16.95 -7.68 -13.19
CA LEU A 149 -17.61 -7.33 -11.92
C LEU A 149 -16.67 -6.55 -11.00
N SER A 150 -15.35 -6.62 -11.21
CA SER A 150 -14.37 -5.83 -10.46
C SER A 150 -14.60 -4.32 -10.57
N PHE A 151 -15.08 -3.82 -11.70
CA PHE A 151 -15.34 -2.38 -11.90
C PHE A 151 -16.83 -2.04 -11.96
N LEU A 152 -17.68 -2.99 -12.39
CA LEU A 152 -19.14 -2.77 -12.46
C LEU A 152 -19.75 -2.45 -11.09
N VAL A 153 -19.21 -3.00 -10.00
CA VAL A 153 -19.69 -2.67 -8.64
C VAL A 153 -19.49 -1.21 -8.26
N TYR A 154 -18.53 -0.51 -8.89
CA TYR A 154 -18.25 0.90 -8.60
C TYR A 154 -19.08 1.86 -9.47
N VAL A 155 -19.63 1.41 -10.60
CA VAL A 155 -20.47 2.21 -11.52
C VAL A 155 -21.61 2.97 -10.81
N PRO A 156 -22.44 2.35 -9.95
CA PRO A 156 -23.51 3.11 -9.27
C PRO A 156 -22.98 4.21 -8.35
N PHE A 157 -21.78 4.05 -7.79
CA PHE A 157 -21.16 5.04 -6.92
C PHE A 157 -20.50 6.18 -7.70
N VAL A 158 -19.95 5.89 -8.88
CA VAL A 158 -19.50 6.93 -9.82
C VAL A 158 -20.68 7.77 -10.30
N LEU A 159 -21.82 7.13 -10.63
CA LEU A 159 -23.07 7.82 -10.99
C LEU A 159 -23.62 8.68 -9.83
N ALA A 160 -23.49 8.19 -8.59
CA ALA A 160 -23.87 8.93 -7.39
C ALA A 160 -22.85 10.01 -6.97
N HIS A 161 -21.79 10.22 -7.77
CA HIS A 161 -20.72 11.19 -7.49
C HIS A 161 -20.04 10.99 -6.12
N VAL A 162 -19.91 9.74 -5.68
CA VAL A 162 -19.09 9.41 -4.51
C VAL A 162 -17.65 9.83 -4.81
N GLN A 163 -17.09 10.70 -3.98
CA GLN A 163 -15.80 11.34 -4.24
C GLN A 163 -14.64 10.36 -4.31
N SER A 164 -14.74 9.25 -3.57
CA SER A 164 -13.70 8.24 -3.47
C SER A 164 -14.28 6.85 -3.35
N MET A 165 -13.73 5.93 -4.13
CA MET A 165 -14.13 4.53 -4.11
C MET A 165 -13.58 3.77 -2.89
N ILE A 166 -12.72 4.39 -2.06
CA ILE A 166 -12.27 3.78 -0.79
C ILE A 166 -13.46 3.54 0.15
N TRP A 167 -14.43 4.46 0.16
CA TRP A 167 -15.67 4.27 0.94
C TRP A 167 -16.50 3.08 0.47
N VAL A 168 -16.42 2.76 -0.81
CA VAL A 168 -17.08 1.58 -1.38
C VAL A 168 -16.40 0.32 -0.85
N ASP A 169 -15.07 0.26 -0.84
CA ASP A 169 -14.29 -0.85 -0.26
C ASP A 169 -14.58 -1.04 1.24
N ILE A 170 -14.60 0.05 2.00
CA ILE A 170 -15.03 0.05 3.42
C ILE A 170 -16.48 -0.46 3.55
N GLY A 171 -17.37 -0.06 2.64
CA GLY A 171 -18.75 -0.53 2.57
C GLY A 171 -18.84 -2.04 2.36
N PHE A 172 -18.08 -2.61 1.41
CA PHE A 172 -18.00 -4.05 1.20
C PHE A 172 -17.43 -4.77 2.44
N GLN A 173 -16.47 -4.17 3.14
CA GLN A 173 -15.95 -4.71 4.40
C GLN A 173 -17.04 -4.77 5.49
N LEU A 174 -17.86 -3.72 5.60
CA LEU A 174 -18.99 -3.67 6.52
C LEU A 174 -20.06 -4.70 6.14
N VAL A 175 -20.34 -4.88 4.85
CA VAL A 175 -21.26 -5.92 4.37
C VAL A 175 -20.73 -7.31 4.73
N ALA A 176 -19.43 -7.58 4.60
CA ALA A 176 -18.83 -8.83 5.05
C ALA A 176 -19.04 -9.07 6.56
N MET A 177 -18.83 -8.04 7.39
CA MET A 177 -19.08 -8.11 8.84
C MET A 177 -20.57 -8.37 9.15
N LEU A 178 -21.48 -7.69 8.46
CA LEU A 178 -22.92 -7.85 8.64
C LEU A 178 -23.39 -9.25 8.21
N LEU A 179 -22.88 -9.79 7.10
CA LEU A 179 -23.17 -11.14 6.65
C LEU A 179 -22.69 -12.19 7.64
N VAL A 180 -21.51 -12.00 8.22
CA VAL A 180 -21.03 -12.83 9.32
C VAL A 180 -22.01 -12.79 10.49
N LEU A 181 -22.49 -11.61 10.91
CA LEU A 181 -23.47 -11.54 12.01
C LEU A 181 -24.79 -12.26 11.65
N ALA A 182 -25.24 -12.11 10.41
CA ALA A 182 -26.48 -12.73 9.94
C ALA A 182 -26.39 -14.25 9.86
N LEU A 183 -25.25 -14.78 9.40
CA LEU A 183 -25.09 -16.18 9.04
C LEU A 183 -24.37 -17.02 10.11
N ALA A 184 -23.47 -16.41 10.90
CA ALA A 184 -22.74 -17.14 11.93
C ALA A 184 -23.65 -17.49 13.11
N PRO A 185 -23.42 -18.66 13.75
CA PRO A 185 -24.15 -19.02 14.95
C PRO A 185 -23.86 -18.03 16.07
N VAL A 186 -24.86 -17.79 16.92
CA VAL A 186 -24.85 -16.76 17.97
C VAL A 186 -23.58 -16.79 18.83
N TRP A 187 -23.08 -17.98 19.16
CA TRP A 187 -21.88 -18.16 19.99
C TRP A 187 -20.58 -17.65 19.34
N ALA A 188 -20.52 -17.58 18.01
CA ALA A 188 -19.32 -17.21 17.26
C ALA A 188 -19.30 -15.75 16.80
N ARG A 189 -20.46 -15.07 16.79
CA ARG A 189 -20.61 -13.72 16.23
C ARG A 189 -19.60 -12.69 16.76
N THR A 190 -19.40 -12.65 18.07
CA THR A 190 -18.42 -11.73 18.69
C THR A 190 -16.99 -12.09 18.30
N LEU A 191 -16.65 -13.38 18.21
CA LEU A 191 -15.31 -13.81 17.81
C LEU A 191 -15.00 -13.39 16.37
N PHE A 192 -15.97 -13.53 15.46
CA PHE A 192 -15.80 -13.02 14.11
C PHE A 192 -15.72 -11.49 14.06
N GLY A 193 -16.55 -10.78 14.84
CA GLY A 193 -16.45 -9.32 14.94
C GLY A 193 -15.06 -8.86 15.39
N LEU A 194 -14.46 -9.58 16.36
CA LEU A 194 -13.08 -9.36 16.80
C LEU A 194 -12.03 -9.72 15.75
N PHE A 195 -12.32 -10.66 14.85
CA PHE A 195 -11.40 -11.05 13.76
C PHE A 195 -11.06 -9.86 12.85
N PHE A 196 -12.06 -9.04 12.52
CA PHE A 196 -11.89 -7.82 11.72
C PHE A 196 -11.20 -6.67 12.46
N LEU A 197 -11.14 -6.73 13.80
CA LEU A 197 -10.64 -5.65 14.65
C LEU A 197 -9.22 -5.91 15.15
N VAL A 198 -8.88 -7.15 15.46
CA VAL A 198 -7.59 -7.54 16.03
C VAL A 198 -6.52 -7.66 14.94
N ILE A 199 -6.92 -7.99 13.71
CA ILE A 199 -6.03 -8.10 12.56
C ILE A 199 -6.11 -6.78 11.80
N PRO A 200 -5.11 -5.88 11.93
CA PRO A 200 -5.19 -4.54 11.37
C PRO A 200 -5.33 -4.52 9.86
N GLU A 201 -4.81 -5.53 9.17
CA GLU A 201 -4.89 -5.66 7.72
C GLU A 201 -6.32 -5.63 7.17
N TYR A 202 -7.34 -6.09 7.91
CA TYR A 202 -8.73 -5.98 7.43
C TYR A 202 -9.18 -4.53 7.24
N ARG A 203 -8.75 -3.64 8.15
CA ARG A 203 -8.98 -2.20 7.98
C ARG A 203 -8.00 -1.62 6.97
N GLU A 204 -6.71 -1.89 7.12
CA GLU A 204 -5.67 -1.25 6.30
C GLU A 204 -5.81 -1.61 4.82
N PHE A 205 -6.31 -2.80 4.47
CA PHE A 205 -6.59 -3.15 3.07
C PHE A 205 -7.84 -2.48 2.53
N ALA A 206 -8.92 -2.39 3.33
CA ALA A 206 -10.13 -1.67 2.91
C ALA A 206 -9.87 -0.16 2.72
N VAL A 207 -9.10 0.46 3.62
CA VAL A 207 -8.72 1.88 3.52
C VAL A 207 -7.61 2.09 2.49
N GLY A 208 -6.67 1.16 2.42
CA GLY A 208 -5.50 1.19 1.54
C GLY A 208 -5.79 0.76 0.10
N SER A 209 -7.04 0.86 -0.36
CA SER A 209 -7.42 0.62 -1.77
C SER A 209 -7.20 -0.81 -2.27
N VAL A 210 -7.23 -1.82 -1.40
CA VAL A 210 -7.12 -3.23 -1.78
C VAL A 210 -8.52 -3.82 -2.00
N THR A 211 -8.86 -4.00 -3.27
CA THR A 211 -10.21 -4.38 -3.70
C THR A 211 -10.61 -5.84 -3.46
N ASP A 212 -9.73 -6.65 -2.86
CA ASP A 212 -10.02 -8.04 -2.47
C ASP A 212 -11.22 -8.12 -1.51
N VAL A 213 -11.46 -7.04 -0.76
CA VAL A 213 -12.61 -6.90 0.12
C VAL A 213 -13.96 -7.00 -0.62
N VAL A 214 -13.99 -6.73 -1.92
CA VAL A 214 -15.22 -6.76 -2.73
C VAL A 214 -15.74 -8.19 -2.94
N TRP A 215 -14.86 -9.19 -3.11
CA TRP A 215 -15.29 -10.58 -3.27
C TRP A 215 -15.57 -11.28 -1.93
N LEU A 216 -15.07 -10.73 -0.82
CA LEU A 216 -15.15 -11.35 0.51
C LEU A 216 -16.60 -11.66 0.96
N PRO A 217 -17.59 -10.74 0.85
CA PRO A 217 -19.00 -11.04 1.15
C PRO A 217 -19.53 -12.28 0.42
N LEU A 218 -19.17 -12.44 -0.86
CA LEU A 218 -19.61 -13.57 -1.65
C LEU A 218 -18.98 -14.87 -1.13
N MET A 219 -17.69 -14.85 -0.82
CA MET A 219 -17.00 -16.03 -0.28
C MET A 219 -17.47 -16.44 1.13
N ILE A 220 -17.88 -15.49 1.97
CA ILE A 220 -18.58 -15.76 3.23
C ILE A 220 -19.90 -16.49 2.95
N GLY A 221 -20.66 -16.03 1.95
CA GLY A 221 -21.88 -16.68 1.50
C GLY A 221 -21.64 -18.08 0.92
N VAL A 222 -20.58 -18.27 0.12
CA VAL A 222 -20.15 -19.58 -0.40
C VAL A 222 -19.86 -20.53 0.76
N ALA A 223 -19.05 -20.12 1.73
CA ALA A 223 -18.73 -20.94 2.90
C ALA A 223 -19.99 -21.32 3.71
N ALA A 224 -20.90 -20.38 3.93
CA ALA A 224 -22.13 -20.61 4.70
C ALA A 224 -23.15 -21.52 3.99
N SER A 225 -23.14 -21.52 2.65
CA SER A 225 -24.10 -22.25 1.82
C SER A 225 -23.55 -23.53 1.20
N TRP A 226 -22.24 -23.77 1.30
CA TRP A 226 -21.49 -24.84 0.63
C TRP A 226 -22.22 -26.19 0.63
N ASP A 227 -22.51 -26.71 1.83
CA ASP A 227 -23.15 -28.01 2.00
C ASP A 227 -24.69 -27.94 1.93
N ARG A 228 -25.30 -26.82 2.32
CA ARG A 228 -26.77 -26.71 2.49
C ARG A 228 -27.53 -26.30 1.24
N ARG A 229 -26.90 -25.46 0.40
CA ARG A 229 -27.51 -24.83 -0.77
C ARG A 229 -26.45 -24.74 -1.88
N PRO A 230 -26.02 -25.88 -2.45
CA PRO A 230 -24.90 -25.92 -3.40
C PRO A 230 -25.15 -25.10 -4.67
N ALA A 231 -26.41 -24.95 -5.10
CA ALA A 231 -26.78 -24.05 -6.20
C ALA A 231 -26.49 -22.57 -5.88
N LEU A 232 -26.79 -22.12 -4.65
CA LEU A 232 -26.47 -20.77 -4.20
C LEU A 232 -24.95 -20.59 -4.07
N ALA A 233 -24.25 -21.58 -3.50
CA ALA A 233 -22.79 -21.55 -3.42
C ALA A 233 -22.15 -21.46 -4.81
N ALA A 234 -22.67 -22.18 -5.81
CA ALA A 234 -22.21 -22.11 -7.19
C ALA A 234 -22.38 -20.72 -7.80
N THR A 235 -23.56 -20.12 -7.67
CA THR A 235 -23.85 -18.77 -8.16
C THR A 235 -22.96 -17.72 -7.48
N LEU A 236 -22.83 -17.76 -6.15
CA LEU A 236 -21.99 -16.83 -5.40
C LEU A 236 -20.51 -16.98 -5.76
N LEU A 237 -20.03 -18.22 -5.94
CA LEU A 237 -18.65 -18.48 -6.37
C LEU A 237 -18.41 -17.94 -7.79
N GLY A 238 -19.36 -18.09 -8.72
CA GLY A 238 -19.27 -17.53 -10.06
C GLY A 238 -19.16 -16.00 -10.05
N PHE A 239 -19.96 -15.31 -9.23
CA PHE A 239 -19.81 -13.86 -9.04
C PHE A 239 -18.50 -13.47 -8.37
N ALA A 240 -18.02 -14.23 -7.38
CA ALA A 240 -16.71 -13.98 -6.77
C ALA A 240 -15.58 -14.11 -7.80
N CYS A 241 -15.66 -15.14 -8.66
CA CYS A 241 -14.73 -15.32 -9.77
C CYS A 241 -14.82 -14.20 -10.82
N ALA A 242 -15.96 -13.52 -10.94
CA ALA A 242 -16.12 -12.38 -11.83
C ALA A 242 -15.54 -11.06 -11.27
N ILE A 243 -15.16 -11.04 -9.98
CA ILE A 243 -14.50 -9.88 -9.36
C ILE A 243 -13.00 -10.01 -9.51
N LYS A 244 -12.42 -11.18 -9.18
CA LYS A 244 -10.99 -11.45 -9.34
C LYS A 244 -10.70 -12.94 -9.48
N GLN A 245 -9.42 -13.27 -9.72
CA GLN A 245 -8.91 -14.62 -9.93
C GLN A 245 -8.66 -15.40 -8.62
N GLU A 246 -8.53 -14.76 -7.45
CA GLU A 246 -8.27 -15.48 -6.19
C GLU A 246 -9.38 -16.49 -5.83
N PRO A 247 -10.67 -16.20 -6.04
CA PRO A 247 -11.73 -17.19 -5.89
C PRO A 247 -11.65 -18.38 -6.88
N TRP A 248 -10.93 -18.26 -8.01
CA TRP A 248 -10.83 -19.33 -9.01
C TRP A 248 -10.17 -20.59 -8.44
N PHE A 249 -9.29 -20.42 -7.45
CA PHE A 249 -8.64 -21.53 -6.75
C PHE A 249 -9.62 -22.45 -6.01
N VAL A 250 -10.84 -21.98 -5.72
CA VAL A 250 -11.90 -22.79 -5.09
C VAL A 250 -12.65 -23.65 -6.12
N VAL A 251 -12.64 -23.28 -7.39
CA VAL A 251 -13.43 -23.92 -8.46
C VAL A 251 -13.10 -25.42 -8.61
N PRO A 252 -11.84 -25.87 -8.67
CA PRO A 252 -11.54 -27.31 -8.76
C PRO A 252 -12.16 -28.11 -7.62
N PHE A 253 -12.13 -27.57 -6.41
CA PHE A 253 -12.73 -28.20 -5.23
C PHE A 253 -14.25 -28.22 -5.30
N ALA A 254 -14.89 -27.15 -5.77
CA ALA A 254 -16.33 -27.09 -5.97
C ALA A 254 -16.81 -28.16 -6.97
N LEU A 255 -16.10 -28.32 -8.08
CA LEU A 255 -16.40 -29.33 -9.09
C LEU A 255 -16.25 -30.75 -8.52
N ILE A 256 -15.15 -31.04 -7.83
CA ILE A 256 -14.95 -32.32 -7.14
C ILE A 256 -16.07 -32.57 -6.14
N HIS A 257 -16.41 -31.56 -5.33
CA HIS A 257 -17.43 -31.65 -4.30
C HIS A 257 -18.80 -31.98 -4.90
N TRP A 258 -19.28 -31.23 -5.89
CA TRP A 258 -20.57 -31.49 -6.51
C TRP A 258 -20.62 -32.80 -7.28
N TRP A 259 -19.51 -33.20 -7.92
CA TRP A 259 -19.41 -34.49 -8.61
C TRP A 259 -19.55 -35.67 -7.64
N GLN A 260 -19.01 -35.54 -6.44
CA GLN A 260 -19.06 -36.56 -5.39
C GLN A 260 -20.38 -36.58 -4.63
N LEU A 261 -21.06 -35.43 -4.50
CA LEU A 261 -22.40 -35.36 -3.91
C LEU A 261 -23.49 -35.95 -4.81
N ASP A 262 -23.25 -36.01 -6.13
CA ASP A 262 -24.26 -36.46 -7.07
C ASP A 262 -24.38 -37.99 -7.09
N GLU A 263 -25.47 -38.50 -6.55
CA GLU A 263 -25.81 -39.93 -6.52
C GLU A 263 -26.27 -40.45 -7.90
N THR A 264 -26.62 -39.56 -8.83
CA THR A 264 -27.07 -39.97 -10.16
C THR A 264 -25.90 -40.32 -11.09
N PRO A 265 -26.00 -41.38 -11.91
CA PRO A 265 -24.97 -41.71 -12.91
C PRO A 265 -24.75 -40.59 -13.93
N ALA A 266 -25.79 -39.81 -14.24
CA ALA A 266 -25.75 -38.70 -15.21
C ALA A 266 -25.07 -37.43 -14.68
N LYS A 267 -24.78 -37.36 -13.38
CA LYS A 267 -24.12 -36.20 -12.73
C LYS A 267 -24.86 -34.86 -12.97
N SER A 268 -26.18 -34.92 -13.01
CA SER A 268 -27.06 -33.79 -13.36
C SER A 268 -26.92 -32.59 -12.41
N THR A 269 -26.76 -32.84 -11.11
CA THR A 269 -26.57 -31.78 -10.11
C THR A 269 -25.21 -31.10 -10.27
N ALA A 270 -24.16 -31.87 -10.57
CA ALA A 270 -22.83 -31.32 -10.83
C ALA A 270 -22.84 -30.41 -12.07
N TRP A 271 -23.46 -30.85 -13.16
CA TRP A 271 -23.60 -30.04 -14.38
C TRP A 271 -24.47 -28.81 -14.18
N ARG A 272 -25.57 -28.92 -13.43
CA ARG A 272 -26.41 -27.77 -13.07
C ARG A 272 -25.61 -26.73 -12.30
N ASN A 273 -24.85 -27.14 -11.28
CA ASN A 273 -24.07 -26.20 -10.46
C ASN A 273 -22.90 -25.60 -11.27
N LEU A 274 -22.25 -26.37 -12.13
CA LEU A 274 -21.27 -25.83 -13.09
C LEU A 274 -21.92 -24.79 -14.00
N GLY A 275 -23.12 -25.06 -14.53
CA GLY A 275 -23.89 -24.10 -15.34
C GLY A 275 -24.24 -22.83 -14.57
N LEU A 276 -24.61 -22.92 -13.30
CA LEU A 276 -24.88 -21.76 -12.44
C LEU A 276 -23.62 -20.94 -12.16
N LEU A 277 -22.50 -21.60 -11.86
CA LEU A 277 -21.20 -20.95 -11.67
C LEU A 277 -20.76 -20.23 -12.95
N ALA A 278 -20.79 -20.93 -14.08
CA ALA A 278 -20.43 -20.38 -15.38
C ALA A 278 -21.36 -19.24 -15.78
N GLY A 279 -22.67 -19.39 -15.58
CA GLY A 279 -23.66 -18.34 -15.84
C GLY A 279 -23.43 -17.09 -15.00
N ALA A 280 -23.18 -17.24 -13.70
CA ALA A 280 -22.91 -16.11 -12.80
C ALA A 280 -21.57 -15.43 -13.11
N PHE A 281 -20.54 -16.19 -13.50
CA PHE A 281 -19.27 -15.63 -13.97
C PHE A 281 -19.44 -14.89 -15.30
N LEU A 282 -20.15 -15.48 -16.26
CA LEU A 282 -20.34 -14.91 -17.59
C LEU A 282 -21.27 -13.70 -17.58
N LEU A 283 -22.32 -13.67 -16.74
CA LEU A 283 -23.30 -12.59 -16.73
C LEU A 283 -22.69 -11.17 -16.74
N PRO A 284 -21.78 -10.80 -15.83
CA PRO A 284 -21.12 -9.49 -15.85
C PRO A 284 -20.06 -9.36 -16.96
N ASN A 285 -19.45 -10.46 -17.41
CA ASN A 285 -18.35 -10.45 -18.38
C ASN A 285 -18.82 -10.50 -19.85
N PHE A 286 -20.02 -11.01 -20.10
CA PHE A 286 -20.55 -11.30 -21.41
C PHE A 286 -20.62 -10.08 -22.34
N PRO A 287 -21.00 -8.88 -21.87
CA PRO A 287 -20.98 -7.68 -22.71
C PRO A 287 -19.59 -7.40 -23.30
N PHE A 288 -18.53 -7.55 -22.49
CA PHE A 288 -17.14 -7.28 -22.90
C PHE A 288 -16.54 -8.39 -23.75
N LEU A 289 -16.97 -9.64 -23.52
CA LEU A 289 -16.64 -10.77 -24.39
C LEU A 289 -17.24 -10.61 -25.80
N ILE A 290 -18.40 -9.99 -25.93
CA ILE A 290 -18.99 -9.65 -27.24
C ILE A 290 -18.27 -8.43 -27.83
N TRP A 291 -18.00 -7.42 -27.01
CA TRP A 291 -17.44 -6.15 -27.49
C TRP A 291 -16.02 -6.32 -28.04
N HIS A 292 -15.10 -6.84 -27.22
CA HIS A 292 -13.70 -7.07 -27.60
C HIS A 292 -13.12 -8.31 -26.87
N PRO A 293 -13.39 -9.55 -27.36
CA PRO A 293 -13.01 -10.79 -26.65
C PRO A 293 -11.50 -10.92 -26.43
N ALA A 294 -10.68 -10.53 -27.42
CA ALA A 294 -9.23 -10.60 -27.31
C ALA A 294 -8.69 -9.63 -26.25
N ALA A 295 -9.26 -8.42 -26.16
CA ALA A 295 -8.88 -7.43 -25.17
C ALA A 295 -9.29 -7.87 -23.76
N TRP A 296 -10.51 -8.41 -23.61
CA TRP A 296 -10.97 -9.00 -22.35
C TRP A 296 -10.06 -10.14 -21.88
N LEU A 297 -9.71 -11.07 -22.78
CA LEU A 297 -8.79 -12.18 -22.46
C LEU A 297 -7.40 -11.66 -22.07
N ALA A 298 -6.83 -10.73 -22.83
CA ALA A 298 -5.52 -10.15 -22.54
C ALA A 298 -5.51 -9.40 -21.20
N GLY A 299 -6.60 -8.69 -20.87
CA GLY A 299 -6.77 -8.01 -19.60
C GLY A 299 -6.90 -8.99 -18.43
N VAL A 300 -7.89 -9.88 -18.45
CA VAL A 300 -8.17 -10.82 -17.35
C VAL A 300 -6.99 -11.78 -17.08
N PHE A 301 -6.20 -12.13 -18.08
CA PHE A 301 -5.00 -12.95 -17.89
C PHE A 301 -3.71 -12.12 -17.75
N SER A 302 -3.78 -10.78 -17.76
CA SER A 302 -2.60 -9.93 -17.63
C SER A 302 -1.75 -10.21 -16.38
N PRO A 303 -2.31 -10.57 -15.20
CA PRO A 303 -1.48 -10.90 -14.03
C PRO A 303 -0.53 -12.08 -14.25
N VAL A 304 -0.87 -12.98 -15.20
CA VAL A 304 -0.03 -14.12 -15.61
C VAL A 304 0.85 -13.74 -16.81
N LEU A 305 0.34 -12.94 -17.75
CA LEU A 305 0.99 -12.62 -19.02
C LEU A 305 2.01 -11.46 -18.93
N SER A 306 1.81 -10.50 -18.02
CA SER A 306 2.56 -9.24 -17.98
C SER A 306 3.87 -9.31 -17.20
N HIS A 307 4.26 -10.50 -16.73
CA HIS A 307 5.50 -10.74 -15.97
C HIS A 307 5.74 -9.68 -14.87
N PRO A 308 4.77 -9.50 -13.94
CA PRO A 308 4.91 -8.51 -12.88
C PRO A 308 6.12 -8.82 -12.01
N VAL A 309 6.72 -7.79 -11.42
CA VAL A 309 7.86 -7.98 -10.54
C VAL A 309 7.50 -8.93 -9.37
N PRO A 310 8.35 -9.92 -9.06
CA PRO A 310 8.15 -10.80 -7.90
C PRO A 310 8.08 -10.00 -6.60
N LEU A 311 7.10 -10.33 -5.76
CA LEU A 311 6.90 -9.66 -4.48
C LEU A 311 6.00 -10.50 -3.59
N GLY A 312 6.26 -10.57 -2.28
CA GLY A 312 5.31 -11.18 -1.36
C GLY A 312 5.87 -11.60 -0.01
N SER A 313 4.95 -12.07 0.83
CA SER A 313 5.18 -12.55 2.20
C SER A 313 5.24 -14.08 2.30
N GLY A 314 5.17 -14.79 1.19
CA GLY A 314 5.19 -16.26 1.11
C GLY A 314 6.62 -16.81 0.96
N LEU A 315 6.77 -17.96 0.31
CA LEU A 315 8.10 -18.56 0.09
C LEU A 315 9.04 -17.65 -0.71
N ILE A 316 8.49 -16.85 -1.63
CA ILE A 316 9.25 -15.86 -2.40
C ILE A 316 9.93 -14.81 -1.51
N GLN A 317 9.51 -14.65 -0.25
CA GLN A 317 10.12 -13.73 0.69
C GLN A 317 11.61 -14.05 0.95
N LEU A 318 12.01 -15.33 0.86
CA LEU A 318 13.42 -15.71 0.95
C LEU A 318 14.25 -15.09 -0.19
N GLN A 319 13.67 -15.01 -1.38
CA GLN A 319 14.31 -14.41 -2.55
C GLN A 319 14.23 -12.88 -2.50
N THR A 320 13.08 -12.29 -2.16
CA THR A 320 12.94 -10.82 -2.07
C THR A 320 13.73 -10.21 -0.92
N SER A 321 14.05 -10.99 0.12
CA SER A 321 14.95 -10.58 1.21
C SER A 321 16.44 -10.77 0.88
N GLY A 322 16.77 -11.31 -0.30
CA GLY A 322 18.14 -11.54 -0.76
C GLY A 322 18.85 -12.73 -0.11
N PHE A 323 18.11 -13.74 0.36
CA PHE A 323 18.71 -14.99 0.87
C PHE A 323 18.91 -16.05 -0.22
N THR A 324 18.12 -16.02 -1.28
CA THR A 324 18.15 -17.01 -2.38
C THR A 324 17.90 -16.32 -3.72
N ALA A 325 18.27 -16.99 -4.82
CA ALA A 325 17.95 -16.55 -6.17
C ALA A 325 17.54 -17.74 -7.03
N LEU A 326 16.25 -18.06 -7.01
CA LEU A 326 15.64 -19.16 -7.76
C LEU A 326 14.96 -18.63 -9.03
N PRO A 327 14.95 -19.42 -10.13
CA PRO A 327 14.14 -19.10 -11.30
C PRO A 327 12.66 -19.00 -10.92
N LEU A 328 11.91 -18.03 -11.47
CA LEU A 328 10.49 -17.86 -11.12
C LEU A 328 9.62 -19.05 -11.54
N GLY A 329 10.06 -19.79 -12.57
CA GLY A 329 9.43 -21.06 -12.94
C GLY A 329 9.41 -22.09 -11.81
N PHE A 330 10.37 -22.03 -10.87
CA PHE A 330 10.37 -22.87 -9.67
C PHE A 330 9.12 -22.61 -8.81
N TYR A 331 8.84 -21.34 -8.52
CA TYR A 331 7.63 -20.94 -7.79
C TYR A 331 6.38 -21.36 -8.56
N THR A 332 6.39 -21.20 -9.89
CA THR A 332 5.27 -21.66 -10.75
C THR A 332 4.97 -23.15 -10.60
N VAL A 333 6.00 -23.99 -10.64
CA VAL A 333 5.85 -25.45 -10.41
C VAL A 333 5.31 -25.71 -9.01
N LEU A 334 5.79 -25.00 -7.99
CA LEU A 334 5.35 -25.19 -6.61
C LEU A 334 3.87 -24.83 -6.41
N TRP A 335 3.41 -23.66 -6.85
CA TRP A 335 2.00 -23.28 -6.58
C TRP A 335 1.02 -24.12 -7.40
N VAL A 336 1.32 -24.39 -8.68
CA VAL A 336 0.48 -25.27 -9.51
C VAL A 336 0.48 -26.70 -8.96
N GLY A 337 1.64 -27.22 -8.55
CA GLY A 337 1.74 -28.56 -7.96
C GLY A 337 1.04 -28.65 -6.61
N THR A 338 1.14 -27.62 -5.75
CA THR A 338 0.37 -27.56 -4.49
C THR A 338 -1.13 -27.55 -4.76
N LEU A 339 -1.62 -26.80 -5.76
CA LEU A 339 -3.04 -26.80 -6.11
C LEU A 339 -3.50 -28.19 -6.55
N ALA A 340 -2.73 -28.84 -7.45
CA ALA A 340 -3.04 -30.18 -7.91
C ALA A 340 -3.02 -31.21 -6.76
N LEU A 341 -2.04 -31.11 -5.85
CA LEU A 341 -1.93 -31.96 -4.67
C LEU A 341 -3.12 -31.75 -3.71
N CYS A 342 -3.48 -30.49 -3.42
CA CYS A 342 -4.64 -30.18 -2.58
C CYS A 342 -5.94 -30.68 -3.21
N ALA A 343 -6.14 -30.49 -4.52
CA ALA A 343 -7.32 -30.98 -5.23
C ALA A 343 -7.38 -32.52 -5.23
N ALA A 344 -6.25 -33.21 -5.45
CA ALA A 344 -6.17 -34.66 -5.38
C ALA A 344 -6.45 -35.18 -3.96
N ALA A 345 -5.87 -34.56 -2.93
CA ALA A 345 -6.13 -34.90 -1.54
C ALA A 345 -7.62 -34.69 -1.18
N TYR A 346 -8.22 -33.58 -1.64
CA TYR A 346 -9.65 -33.34 -1.46
C TYR A 346 -10.51 -34.41 -2.14
N ALA A 347 -10.17 -34.79 -3.37
CA ALA A 347 -10.88 -35.86 -4.08
C ALA A 347 -10.79 -37.22 -3.36
N LEU A 348 -9.66 -37.52 -2.73
CA LEU A 348 -9.44 -38.75 -1.96
C LEU A 348 -10.16 -38.77 -0.61
N TRP A 349 -10.17 -37.63 0.08
CA TRP A 349 -10.67 -37.51 1.45
C TRP A 349 -11.63 -36.33 1.65
N PRO A 350 -12.71 -36.22 0.86
CA PRO A 350 -13.57 -35.02 0.82
C PRO A 350 -14.28 -34.75 2.15
N ASN A 351 -14.53 -35.79 2.95
CA ASN A 351 -15.16 -35.67 4.26
C ASN A 351 -14.17 -35.26 5.36
N ARG A 352 -12.93 -35.73 5.30
CA ARG A 352 -11.89 -35.36 6.29
C ARG A 352 -11.26 -34.00 5.99
N LEU A 353 -11.22 -33.64 4.71
CA LEU A 353 -10.65 -32.41 4.19
C LEU A 353 -11.74 -31.44 3.69
N ALA A 354 -12.94 -31.51 4.27
CA ALA A 354 -14.06 -30.66 3.89
C ALA A 354 -13.76 -29.15 3.99
N TRP A 355 -12.84 -28.79 4.89
CA TRP A 355 -12.33 -27.43 5.12
C TRP A 355 -11.31 -26.96 4.07
N LEU A 356 -10.68 -27.88 3.34
CA LEU A 356 -9.57 -27.60 2.44
C LEU A 356 -9.90 -26.56 1.34
N PRO A 357 -11.11 -26.54 0.73
CA PRO A 357 -11.45 -25.53 -0.28
C PRO A 357 -11.31 -24.09 0.20
N PHE A 358 -11.42 -23.85 1.52
CA PHE A 358 -11.45 -22.51 2.12
C PHE A 358 -10.10 -22.04 2.68
N ILE A 359 -9.06 -22.85 2.55
CA ILE A 359 -7.68 -22.49 2.95
C ILE A 359 -6.63 -22.89 1.92
N ALA A 360 -6.94 -23.84 1.04
CA ALA A 360 -6.07 -24.21 -0.07
C ALA A 360 -5.64 -23.02 -0.92
N PRO A 361 -6.50 -22.02 -1.24
CA PRO A 361 -6.05 -20.85 -1.98
C PRO A 361 -4.89 -20.10 -1.29
N ALA A 362 -4.94 -19.90 0.04
CA ALA A 362 -3.85 -19.30 0.80
C ALA A 362 -2.57 -20.16 0.76
N LEU A 363 -2.71 -21.49 0.90
CA LEU A 363 -1.58 -22.43 0.83
C LEU A 363 -0.94 -22.47 -0.56
N VAL A 364 -1.75 -22.40 -1.61
CA VAL A 364 -1.30 -22.39 -3.00
C VAL A 364 -0.57 -21.08 -3.31
N LEU A 365 -1.19 -19.95 -3.00
CA LEU A 365 -0.63 -18.62 -3.25
C LEU A 365 0.61 -18.33 -2.39
N PHE A 366 0.84 -19.06 -1.30
CA PHE A 366 2.07 -18.97 -0.51
C PHE A 366 3.30 -19.32 -1.35
N PHE A 367 3.15 -20.18 -2.36
CA PHE A 367 4.21 -20.58 -3.28
C PHE A 367 4.25 -19.76 -4.57
N SER A 368 3.35 -18.79 -4.75
CA SER A 368 3.32 -17.93 -5.93
C SER A 368 4.57 -17.04 -6.02
N PRO A 369 5.10 -16.74 -7.23
CA PRO A 369 6.14 -15.74 -7.41
C PRO A 369 5.66 -14.32 -7.02
N ARG A 370 4.35 -14.12 -6.89
CA ARG A 370 3.74 -12.92 -6.33
C ARG A 370 2.73 -13.33 -5.26
N SER A 371 3.15 -13.28 -4.00
CA SER A 371 2.43 -13.86 -2.86
C SER A 371 2.11 -12.76 -1.84
N LEU A 372 1.30 -11.78 -2.23
CA LEU A 372 0.98 -10.60 -1.43
C LEU A 372 0.17 -10.96 -0.18
N GLN A 373 0.28 -10.15 0.88
CA GLN A 373 -0.36 -10.44 2.17
C GLN A 373 -1.89 -10.55 2.08
N ASN A 374 -2.53 -9.75 1.23
CA ASN A 374 -3.96 -9.80 0.97
C ASN A 374 -4.43 -11.15 0.40
N TYR A 375 -3.54 -11.90 -0.27
CA TYR A 375 -3.85 -13.25 -0.78
C TYR A 375 -4.03 -14.29 0.33
N PHE A 376 -3.67 -13.97 1.58
CA PHE A 376 -3.77 -14.88 2.72
C PHE A 376 -4.84 -14.43 3.71
N VAL A 377 -4.89 -13.13 4.01
CA VAL A 377 -5.53 -12.63 5.24
C VAL A 377 -7.04 -12.90 5.31
N TYR A 378 -7.71 -12.95 4.15
CA TYR A 378 -9.16 -13.14 4.03
C TYR A 378 -9.59 -14.61 4.13
N TRP A 379 -8.73 -15.57 3.81
CA TRP A 379 -9.10 -16.99 3.83
C TRP A 379 -9.42 -17.55 5.22
N PRO A 380 -8.70 -17.16 6.29
CA PRO A 380 -9.05 -17.54 7.66
C PRO A 380 -10.49 -17.23 8.06
N VAL A 381 -11.05 -16.06 7.68
CA VAL A 381 -12.44 -15.73 8.01
C VAL A 381 -13.43 -16.57 7.20
N VAL A 382 -13.12 -16.85 5.92
CA VAL A 382 -13.93 -17.73 5.07
C VAL A 382 -13.93 -19.16 5.62
N LEU A 383 -12.76 -19.70 6.00
CA LEU A 383 -12.61 -21.00 6.64
C LEU A 383 -13.37 -21.05 7.97
N ALA A 384 -13.20 -20.04 8.82
CA ALA A 384 -13.88 -19.97 10.11
C ALA A 384 -15.41 -19.95 9.90
N MET A 385 -15.89 -19.23 8.88
CA MET A 385 -17.31 -19.20 8.52
C MET A 385 -17.82 -20.56 8.09
N TYR A 386 -17.06 -21.29 7.26
CA TYR A 386 -17.36 -22.67 6.90
C TYR A 386 -17.42 -23.54 8.15
N ALA A 387 -16.40 -23.52 9.01
CA ALA A 387 -16.34 -24.33 10.22
C ALA A 387 -17.50 -24.04 11.19
N ALA A 388 -17.91 -22.78 11.31
CA ALA A 388 -19.00 -22.36 12.19
C ALA A 388 -20.39 -22.75 11.67
N THR A 389 -20.53 -22.95 10.36
CA THR A 389 -21.81 -23.28 9.73
C THR A 389 -21.89 -24.68 9.19
N ALA A 390 -20.79 -25.40 8.98
CA ALA A 390 -20.80 -26.76 8.48
C ALA A 390 -21.70 -27.65 9.37
N PRO A 391 -22.52 -28.55 8.79
CA PRO A 391 -23.30 -29.50 9.58
C PRO A 391 -22.39 -30.31 10.51
N GLN A 392 -22.71 -30.37 11.81
CA GLN A 392 -21.90 -31.09 12.82
C GLN A 392 -21.86 -32.62 12.63
N GLN A 393 -22.52 -33.16 11.61
CA GLN A 393 -22.48 -34.58 11.28
C GLN A 393 -22.39 -34.75 9.76
N ARG A 394 -21.18 -34.95 9.23
CA ARG A 394 -21.03 -35.88 8.11
C ARG A 394 -20.89 -37.27 8.73
N VAL A 395 -22.02 -37.91 9.05
CA VAL A 395 -22.03 -39.35 9.33
C VAL A 395 -21.35 -40.00 8.13
N GLY A 396 -20.30 -40.78 8.40
CA GLY A 396 -19.45 -41.33 7.35
C GLY A 396 -20.31 -42.09 6.34
N VAL A 397 -20.52 -41.49 5.18
CA VAL A 397 -21.06 -42.21 4.01
C VAL A 397 -20.11 -43.39 3.81
N PRO A 398 -20.60 -44.65 3.80
CA PRO A 398 -19.80 -45.81 3.48
C PRO A 398 -19.06 -45.53 2.19
N GLN A 399 -17.75 -45.40 2.31
CA GLN A 399 -16.92 -44.84 1.27
C GLN A 399 -16.62 -45.96 0.27
N GLU A 400 -17.64 -46.40 -0.50
CA GLU A 400 -17.50 -47.33 -1.63
C GLU A 400 -16.84 -46.62 -2.82
N ALA A 401 -15.68 -46.01 -2.59
CA ALA A 401 -14.80 -45.65 -3.70
C ALA A 401 -14.02 -46.90 -4.07
N LEU A 402 -14.13 -47.31 -5.34
CA LEU A 402 -13.33 -48.39 -5.92
C LEU A 402 -11.85 -48.22 -5.50
N PRO A 403 -11.22 -49.22 -4.84
CA PRO A 403 -9.85 -49.11 -4.34
C PRO A 403 -8.83 -48.71 -5.43
N SER A 404 -9.13 -49.00 -6.70
CA SER A 404 -8.34 -48.58 -7.86
C SER A 404 -8.27 -47.07 -8.08
N LEU A 405 -9.34 -46.32 -7.79
CA LEU A 405 -9.37 -44.85 -7.92
C LEU A 405 -8.57 -44.18 -6.80
N ARG A 406 -8.62 -44.73 -5.59
CA ARG A 406 -7.78 -44.27 -4.47
C ARG A 406 -6.31 -44.54 -4.73
N ALA A 407 -5.96 -45.74 -5.21
CA ALA A 407 -4.58 -46.07 -5.56
C ALA A 407 -4.04 -45.17 -6.68
N ARG A 408 -4.85 -44.86 -7.71
CA ARG A 408 -4.48 -43.93 -8.78
C ARG A 408 -4.28 -42.51 -8.29
N ALA A 409 -5.21 -41.96 -7.52
CA ALA A 409 -5.08 -40.60 -7.01
C ALA A 409 -3.97 -40.47 -5.95
N ALA A 410 -3.73 -41.51 -5.12
CA ALA A 410 -2.57 -41.56 -4.22
C ALA A 410 -1.25 -41.64 -5.00
N GLY A 411 -1.20 -42.43 -6.09
CA GLY A 411 -0.06 -42.49 -7.00
C GLY A 411 0.22 -41.15 -7.68
N ILE A 412 -0.82 -40.45 -8.14
CA ILE A 412 -0.71 -39.10 -8.72
C ILE A 412 -0.20 -38.11 -7.67
N ALA A 413 -0.78 -38.10 -6.46
CA ALA A 413 -0.35 -37.23 -5.38
C ALA A 413 1.11 -37.48 -4.98
N ALA A 414 1.52 -38.75 -4.88
CA ALA A 414 2.91 -39.13 -4.61
C ALA A 414 3.84 -38.70 -5.75
N GLY A 415 3.43 -38.87 -7.01
CA GLY A 415 4.17 -38.40 -8.18
C GLY A 415 4.37 -36.88 -8.16
N ILE A 416 3.31 -36.12 -7.87
CA ILE A 416 3.38 -34.65 -7.72
C ILE A 416 4.34 -34.29 -6.57
N ALA A 417 4.23 -34.93 -5.42
CA ALA A 417 5.12 -34.68 -4.28
C ALA A 417 6.59 -34.96 -4.62
N ILE A 418 6.88 -36.04 -5.36
CA ILE A 418 8.24 -36.35 -5.83
C ILE A 418 8.74 -35.28 -6.79
N VAL A 419 7.91 -34.84 -7.75
CA VAL A 419 8.28 -33.75 -8.68
C VAL A 419 8.56 -32.46 -7.93
N LEU A 420 7.74 -32.11 -6.93
CA LEU A 420 7.96 -30.94 -6.09
C LEU A 420 9.27 -31.06 -5.30
N LEU A 421 9.54 -32.20 -4.68
CA LEU A 421 10.81 -32.46 -3.97
C LEU A 421 12.01 -32.40 -4.91
N ALA A 422 11.89 -32.95 -6.12
CA ALA A 422 12.93 -32.89 -7.13
C ALA A 422 13.17 -31.45 -7.61
N ALA A 423 12.10 -30.67 -7.82
CA ALA A 423 12.21 -29.25 -8.14
C ALA A 423 12.90 -28.46 -7.03
N VAL A 424 12.56 -28.75 -5.75
CA VAL A 424 13.21 -28.11 -4.58
C VAL A 424 14.70 -28.48 -4.53
N GLY A 425 15.02 -29.76 -4.73
CA GLY A 425 16.41 -30.23 -4.78
C GLY A 425 17.21 -29.61 -5.92
N ALA A 426 16.62 -29.51 -7.12
CA ALA A 426 17.25 -28.88 -8.28
C ALA A 426 17.47 -27.37 -8.07
N GLY A 427 16.49 -26.67 -7.48
CA GLY A 427 16.63 -25.25 -7.13
C GLY A 427 17.71 -24.98 -6.09
N ALA A 428 17.87 -25.88 -5.11
CA ALA A 428 18.91 -25.80 -4.09
C ALA A 428 20.31 -26.15 -4.64
N ALA A 429 20.40 -27.05 -5.62
CA ALA A 429 21.67 -27.50 -6.21
C ALA A 429 22.18 -26.59 -7.35
N GLY A 430 21.33 -25.74 -7.92
CA GLY A 430 21.71 -24.84 -9.02
C GLY A 430 22.72 -23.77 -8.60
N GLN A 431 23.66 -23.43 -9.49
CA GLN A 431 24.52 -22.26 -9.29
C GLN A 431 23.68 -20.99 -9.37
N GLN A 432 23.55 -20.27 -8.26
CA GLN A 432 22.67 -19.11 -8.14
C GLN A 432 23.38 -17.82 -8.56
N VAL A 433 22.70 -17.01 -9.39
CA VAL A 433 23.14 -15.65 -9.66
C VAL A 433 23.18 -14.89 -8.35
N ALA A 434 24.31 -14.22 -8.09
CA ALA A 434 24.52 -13.48 -6.86
C ALA A 434 24.71 -11.99 -7.16
N ILE A 435 24.07 -11.16 -6.35
CA ILE A 435 24.18 -9.70 -6.42
C ILE A 435 24.68 -9.18 -5.07
N ALA A 436 25.66 -8.28 -5.13
CA ALA A 436 26.14 -7.55 -3.96
C ALA A 436 26.24 -6.07 -4.29
N ALA A 437 25.60 -5.22 -3.50
CA ALA A 437 25.83 -3.79 -3.63
C ALA A 437 27.16 -3.41 -2.99
N GLY A 438 27.89 -2.55 -3.69
CA GLY A 438 29.14 -1.95 -3.27
C GLY A 438 28.92 -0.50 -2.83
N ARG A 439 29.62 0.42 -3.49
CA ARG A 439 29.61 1.84 -3.10
C ARG A 439 28.26 2.48 -3.40
N VAL A 440 27.72 3.19 -2.41
CA VAL A 440 26.51 4.02 -2.53
C VAL A 440 26.94 5.49 -2.63
N ALA A 441 26.56 6.15 -3.72
CA ALA A 441 26.79 7.57 -3.95
C ALA A 441 25.53 8.37 -3.57
N LEU A 442 25.72 9.35 -2.69
CA LEU A 442 24.67 10.26 -2.26
C LEU A 442 24.77 11.58 -3.02
N ASP A 443 23.62 12.17 -3.35
CA ASP A 443 23.58 13.54 -3.80
C ASP A 443 23.94 14.48 -2.62
N PRO A 444 24.95 15.35 -2.75
CA PRO A 444 25.38 16.23 -1.67
C PRO A 444 24.33 17.25 -1.22
N GLN A 445 23.37 17.60 -2.09
CA GLN A 445 22.35 18.63 -1.84
C GLN A 445 21.11 18.03 -1.20
N THR A 446 20.61 16.90 -1.72
CA THR A 446 19.36 16.29 -1.25
C THR A 446 19.60 15.20 -0.19
N GLY A 447 20.82 14.64 -0.13
CA GLY A 447 21.13 13.47 0.69
C GLY A 447 20.54 12.17 0.16
N TYR A 448 19.96 12.18 -1.05
CA TYR A 448 19.33 11.01 -1.65
C TYR A 448 20.38 10.13 -2.33
N VAL A 449 20.05 8.86 -2.54
CA VAL A 449 20.91 7.97 -3.31
C VAL A 449 20.79 8.33 -4.79
N ARG A 450 21.92 8.71 -5.38
CA ARG A 450 22.05 9.09 -6.79
C ARG A 450 22.72 8.02 -7.64
N GLY A 451 23.53 7.16 -7.02
CA GLY A 451 24.20 6.07 -7.72
C GLY A 451 24.60 4.92 -6.80
N ILE A 452 24.65 3.71 -7.35
CA ILE A 452 25.02 2.49 -6.62
C ILE A 452 25.91 1.63 -7.51
N ASP A 453 27.07 1.24 -7.02
CA ASP A 453 27.92 0.24 -7.68
C ASP A 453 27.44 -1.15 -7.26
N VAL A 454 27.28 -2.07 -8.21
CA VAL A 454 26.75 -3.41 -7.96
C VAL A 454 27.67 -4.44 -8.57
N ARG A 455 28.08 -5.43 -7.78
CA ARG A 455 28.80 -6.61 -8.28
C ARG A 455 27.78 -7.72 -8.54
N LEU A 456 27.70 -8.16 -9.79
CA LEU A 456 26.80 -9.22 -10.22
C LEU A 456 27.61 -10.41 -10.74
N ASN A 457 27.40 -11.59 -10.15
CA ASN A 457 28.03 -12.84 -10.58
C ASN A 457 27.00 -13.67 -11.34
N ASN A 458 27.28 -13.97 -12.61
CA ASN A 458 26.49 -14.88 -13.44
C ASN A 458 27.23 -16.22 -13.57
N PRO A 459 26.94 -17.21 -12.72
CA PRO A 459 27.57 -18.51 -12.82
C PRO A 459 26.93 -19.41 -13.89
N THR A 460 25.90 -18.95 -14.61
CA THR A 460 25.18 -19.78 -15.58
C THR A 460 25.98 -19.95 -16.88
N ALA A 461 25.62 -20.98 -17.65
CA ALA A 461 26.28 -21.31 -18.92
C ALA A 461 25.94 -20.37 -20.09
N ARG A 462 25.10 -19.34 -19.87
CA ARG A 462 24.69 -18.39 -20.90
C ARG A 462 24.79 -16.94 -20.42
N PRO A 463 24.98 -15.98 -21.33
CA PRO A 463 24.95 -14.57 -20.97
C PRO A 463 23.54 -14.15 -20.54
N LEU A 464 23.44 -13.25 -19.57
CA LEU A 464 22.19 -12.74 -19.01
C LEU A 464 22.13 -11.22 -19.14
N ALA A 465 21.06 -10.71 -19.75
CA ALA A 465 20.74 -9.29 -19.76
C ALA A 465 19.90 -8.92 -18.53
N PHE A 466 20.37 -7.97 -17.73
CA PHE A 466 19.71 -7.52 -16.52
C PHE A 466 19.13 -6.11 -16.65
N ARG A 467 17.96 -5.91 -16.05
CA ARG A 467 17.37 -4.61 -15.74
C ARG A 467 17.41 -4.39 -14.24
N PHE A 468 17.59 -3.14 -13.81
CA PHE A 468 17.81 -2.83 -12.40
C PHE A 468 16.71 -1.93 -11.86
N ALA A 469 16.24 -2.26 -10.66
CA ALA A 469 15.38 -1.40 -9.88
C ALA A 469 15.93 -1.25 -8.47
N VAL A 470 15.58 -0.13 -7.84
CA VAL A 470 15.82 0.11 -6.43
C VAL A 470 14.49 0.04 -5.72
N CYS A 471 14.39 -0.84 -4.72
CA CYS A 471 13.22 -1.06 -3.90
C CYS A 471 13.39 -0.33 -2.57
N ALA A 472 12.51 0.62 -2.29
CA ALA A 472 12.42 1.27 -0.99
C ALA A 472 11.66 0.40 0.02
N ARG A 473 11.65 0.83 1.29
CA ARG A 473 11.05 0.10 2.43
C ARG A 473 9.55 -0.17 2.29
N ASP A 474 8.84 0.71 1.61
CA ASP A 474 7.41 0.60 1.28
C ASP A 474 7.14 -0.36 0.10
N ASN A 475 8.17 -1.08 -0.36
CA ASN A 475 8.16 -1.91 -1.57
C ASN A 475 7.95 -1.12 -2.87
N ALA A 476 8.07 0.22 -2.84
CA ALA A 476 8.07 1.01 -4.07
C ALA A 476 9.34 0.72 -4.86
N MET A 477 9.17 0.22 -6.08
CA MET A 477 10.27 -0.11 -6.98
C MET A 477 10.42 0.93 -8.07
N VAL A 478 11.64 1.43 -8.22
CA VAL A 478 11.99 2.46 -9.20
C VAL A 478 13.12 1.94 -10.09
N PHE A 479 12.88 1.85 -11.40
CA PHE A 479 13.88 1.38 -12.35
C PHE A 479 14.97 2.43 -12.61
N TRP A 480 16.21 1.96 -12.53
CA TRP A 480 17.44 2.74 -12.69
C TRP A 480 18.21 2.27 -13.93
N ARG A 481 19.00 3.16 -14.52
CA ARG A 481 19.85 2.84 -15.67
C ARG A 481 21.19 2.26 -15.21
N THR A 482 21.75 1.43 -16.07
CA THR A 482 23.11 0.91 -15.98
C THR A 482 23.83 1.17 -17.30
N ASP A 483 25.15 1.29 -17.21
CA ASP A 483 26.08 1.33 -18.33
C ASP A 483 26.18 0.00 -19.09
N GLN A 484 25.98 -1.13 -18.40
CA GLN A 484 26.03 -2.47 -19.00
C GLN A 484 24.90 -3.34 -18.45
N SER A 485 24.05 -3.86 -19.34
CA SER A 485 22.98 -4.79 -18.96
C SER A 485 23.38 -6.26 -19.15
N LEU A 486 24.26 -6.57 -20.11
CA LEU A 486 24.64 -7.95 -20.42
C LEU A 486 25.81 -8.41 -19.55
N VAL A 487 25.63 -9.48 -18.79
CA VAL A 487 26.71 -10.16 -18.04
C VAL A 487 26.99 -11.51 -18.68
N PRO A 488 28.22 -11.77 -19.18
CA PRO A 488 28.59 -13.03 -19.82
C PRO A 488 28.39 -14.27 -18.93
N ALA A 489 28.39 -15.44 -19.57
CA ALA A 489 28.36 -16.72 -18.88
C ALA A 489 29.61 -16.91 -18.01
N HIS A 490 29.45 -17.47 -16.81
CA HIS A 490 30.53 -17.73 -15.84
C HIS A 490 31.39 -16.49 -15.50
N ASP A 491 30.80 -15.30 -15.55
CA ASP A 491 31.51 -14.03 -15.37
C ASP A 491 30.94 -13.18 -14.24
N THR A 492 31.74 -12.23 -13.75
CA THR A 492 31.34 -11.23 -12.76
C THR A 492 31.51 -9.83 -13.33
N ALA A 493 30.43 -9.06 -13.39
CA ALA A 493 30.45 -7.65 -13.77
C ALA A 493 30.33 -6.72 -12.55
N ILE A 494 31.00 -5.57 -12.62
CA ILE A 494 30.76 -4.44 -11.72
C ILE A 494 30.00 -3.40 -12.53
N LEU A 495 28.79 -3.06 -12.08
CA LEU A 495 27.83 -2.25 -12.82
C LEU A 495 27.56 -0.97 -12.06
N HIS A 496 27.47 0.15 -12.76
CA HIS A 496 27.21 1.45 -12.17
C HIS A 496 25.76 1.85 -12.39
N LEU A 497 24.94 1.76 -11.34
CA LEU A 497 23.53 2.13 -11.40
C LEU A 497 23.34 3.61 -11.12
N ARG A 498 22.48 4.28 -11.90
CA ARG A 498 22.12 5.70 -11.71
C ARG A 498 20.63 5.91 -11.82
N ALA A 499 20.09 6.81 -11.00
CA ALA A 499 18.74 7.31 -11.16
C ALA A 499 18.60 8.03 -12.51
N ASN A 500 17.47 7.85 -13.20
CA ASN A 500 17.25 8.51 -14.50
C ASN A 500 17.01 10.01 -14.36
N ASP A 501 16.48 10.43 -13.22
CA ASP A 501 16.15 11.80 -12.85
C ASP A 501 16.07 11.92 -11.32
N ILE A 502 16.01 13.15 -10.80
CA ILE A 502 15.95 13.44 -9.36
C ILE A 502 14.68 12.84 -8.74
N ALA A 503 13.57 12.78 -9.50
CA ALA A 503 12.32 12.22 -9.05
C ALA A 503 12.35 10.69 -8.91
N ARG A 504 13.46 10.02 -9.28
CA ARG A 504 13.72 8.59 -9.08
C ARG A 504 14.83 8.29 -8.09
N GLU A 505 15.46 9.33 -7.54
CA GLU A 505 16.34 9.18 -6.40
C GLU A 505 15.53 8.72 -5.19
N ILE A 506 16.18 7.96 -4.29
CA ILE A 506 15.54 7.42 -3.10
C ILE A 506 16.20 7.98 -1.82
N PRO A 507 15.45 8.21 -0.74
CA PRO A 507 16.02 8.64 0.53
C PRO A 507 17.02 7.60 1.07
N ALA A 508 18.18 8.06 1.53
CA ALA A 508 19.20 7.16 2.08
C ALA A 508 18.82 6.60 3.47
N GLY A 509 17.90 7.23 4.20
CA GLY A 509 17.64 7.01 5.63
C GLY A 509 16.99 5.67 6.00
N ASP A 510 16.13 5.11 5.14
CA ASP A 510 15.19 4.03 5.53
C ASP A 510 15.62 2.62 5.12
N GLY A 511 16.80 2.51 4.51
CA GLY A 511 17.29 1.29 3.90
C GLY A 511 16.56 0.92 2.60
N PHE A 512 17.28 0.30 1.68
CA PHE A 512 16.78 -0.02 0.35
C PHE A 512 17.44 -1.29 -0.17
N GLN A 513 16.86 -1.89 -1.21
CA GLN A 513 17.43 -3.04 -1.90
C GLN A 513 17.64 -2.72 -3.37
N VAL A 514 18.68 -3.30 -3.96
CA VAL A 514 18.82 -3.34 -5.42
C VAL A 514 18.27 -4.67 -5.91
N VAL A 515 17.50 -4.61 -6.98
CA VAL A 515 16.90 -5.77 -7.63
C VAL A 515 17.41 -5.82 -9.07
N ALA A 516 17.89 -6.98 -9.49
CA ALA A 516 18.27 -7.27 -10.87
C ALA A 516 17.30 -8.29 -11.47
N PHE A 517 16.64 -7.91 -12.56
CA PHE A 517 15.73 -8.77 -13.32
C PHE A 517 16.39 -9.24 -14.59
N ALA A 518 16.33 -10.53 -14.89
CA ALA A 518 16.63 -11.10 -16.20
C ALA A 518 15.32 -11.61 -16.81
N PRO A 519 14.55 -10.76 -17.52
CA PRO A 519 13.20 -11.10 -18.00
C PRO A 519 13.17 -12.34 -18.90
N GLN A 520 14.16 -12.47 -19.79
CA GLN A 520 14.31 -13.60 -20.72
C GLN A 520 14.34 -14.96 -20.02
N ASP A 521 14.78 -14.99 -18.76
CA ASP A 521 14.94 -16.21 -17.97
C ASP A 521 14.01 -16.27 -16.78
N SER A 522 13.08 -15.30 -16.68
CA SER A 522 12.16 -15.18 -15.54
C SER A 522 12.93 -15.30 -14.22
N LEU A 523 13.99 -14.50 -14.05
CA LEU A 523 14.82 -14.50 -12.85
C LEU A 523 14.84 -13.09 -12.22
N ALA A 524 14.74 -13.04 -10.90
CA ALA A 524 14.89 -11.82 -10.13
C ALA A 524 15.86 -12.05 -8.96
N VAL A 525 16.82 -11.17 -8.76
CA VAL A 525 17.84 -11.30 -7.72
C VAL A 525 17.85 -10.03 -6.87
N TYR A 526 17.72 -10.19 -5.56
CA TYR A 526 17.64 -9.07 -4.62
C TYR A 526 18.92 -9.03 -3.79
N THR A 527 19.45 -7.82 -3.56
CA THR A 527 20.43 -7.63 -2.50
C THR A 527 19.75 -7.80 -1.14
N ARG A 528 20.54 -8.06 -0.10
CA ARG A 528 20.07 -7.79 1.26
C ARG A 528 19.74 -6.30 1.44
N PRO A 529 18.86 -5.93 2.38
CA PRO A 529 18.60 -4.53 2.71
C PRO A 529 19.90 -3.80 3.07
N LEU A 530 20.18 -2.72 2.33
CA LEU A 530 21.37 -1.88 2.51
C LEU A 530 21.05 -0.80 3.52
N ARG A 531 21.98 -0.50 4.43
CA ARG A 531 21.84 0.61 5.38
C ARG A 531 22.75 1.78 4.97
N PRO A 532 22.36 3.03 5.25
CA PRO A 532 23.19 4.19 4.93
C PRO A 532 24.57 4.19 5.62
N ALA A 533 24.77 3.42 6.69
CA ALA A 533 26.09 3.24 7.32
C ALA A 533 27.10 2.48 6.43
N ASP A 534 26.61 1.72 5.44
CA ASP A 534 27.44 1.03 4.45
C ASP A 534 27.93 2.01 3.35
N ALA A 535 27.34 3.22 3.28
CA ALA A 535 27.81 4.30 2.42
C ALA A 535 29.05 4.96 3.03
N ARG A 536 30.25 4.56 2.58
CA ARG A 536 31.49 5.29 2.88
C ARG A 536 31.52 6.63 2.15
N GLY A 537 30.74 7.59 2.64
CA GLY A 537 30.82 9.01 2.32
C GLY A 537 31.48 9.75 3.48
N ARG A 538 32.51 10.56 3.20
CA ARG A 538 33.14 11.46 4.19
C ARG A 538 32.05 12.22 4.95
N GLY A 539 32.16 12.23 6.28
CA GLY A 539 31.13 12.71 7.19
C GLY A 539 30.53 14.05 6.81
N LEU A 540 29.29 14.02 6.32
CA LEU A 540 28.47 15.22 6.16
C LEU A 540 27.79 15.50 7.51
N ARG A 541 28.34 16.45 8.26
CA ARG A 541 27.78 16.97 9.54
C ARG A 541 26.34 17.51 9.40
N ASN A 542 25.83 17.68 8.18
CA ASN A 542 24.50 18.25 7.89
C ASN A 542 23.49 17.25 7.29
N GLY A 543 23.91 16.02 6.94
CA GLY A 543 23.07 15.09 6.17
C GLY A 543 21.87 14.50 6.92
N ARG A 544 21.95 14.42 8.26
CA ARG A 544 20.81 14.00 9.10
C ARG A 544 19.68 15.03 9.15
N LEU A 545 19.97 16.29 8.85
CA LEU A 545 18.98 17.38 8.87
C LEU A 545 18.19 17.43 7.56
N ILE A 546 18.86 17.21 6.42
CA ILE A 546 18.25 17.33 5.08
C ILE A 546 17.43 16.09 4.72
N SER A 547 17.87 14.89 5.12
CA SER A 547 17.06 13.67 4.99
C SER A 547 15.75 13.77 5.78
N ALA A 548 15.72 14.49 6.91
CA ALA A 548 14.50 14.76 7.64
C ALA A 548 13.63 15.77 6.88
N VAL A 549 14.21 16.78 6.22
CA VAL A 549 13.48 17.83 5.47
C VAL A 549 12.86 17.31 4.16
N ASN A 550 13.50 16.39 3.45
CA ASN A 550 13.01 15.92 2.14
C ASN A 550 12.01 14.74 2.22
N ALA A 551 11.89 14.09 3.38
CA ALA A 551 10.77 13.18 3.66
C ALA A 551 9.40 13.91 3.63
N PHE A 552 9.40 15.25 3.58
CA PHE A 552 8.20 16.09 3.57
C PHE A 552 7.75 16.56 2.16
N GLU A 553 8.44 16.21 1.07
CA GLU A 553 8.13 16.70 -0.29
C GLU A 553 6.99 15.95 -1.03
N MET A 554 6.21 15.11 -0.35
CA MET A 554 4.98 14.53 -0.92
C MET A 554 3.72 14.99 -0.19
N LEU A 555 3.39 16.28 -0.25
CA LEU A 555 2.03 16.76 0.00
C LEU A 555 1.67 17.92 -0.95
N PRO A 556 0.55 17.84 -1.70
CA PRO A 556 0.09 18.96 -2.53
C PRO A 556 -0.58 20.01 -1.64
N VAL A 557 -0.14 21.27 -1.77
CA VAL A 557 -0.68 22.43 -1.04
C VAL A 557 -1.71 23.15 -1.90
N GLN A 558 -2.84 23.61 -1.32
CA GLN A 558 -3.43 24.96 -1.52
C GLN A 558 -4.54 25.28 -0.48
N ALA A 559 -4.51 26.49 0.12
CA ALA A 559 -5.67 27.40 0.35
C ALA A 559 -5.29 28.68 1.14
N PRO A 560 -6.07 29.80 1.05
CA PRO A 560 -5.74 31.12 1.63
C PRO A 560 -6.44 31.48 2.96
N LEU A 561 -5.78 32.39 3.71
CA LEU A 561 -6.25 33.41 4.68
C LEU A 561 -6.52 33.13 6.20
N ALA A 562 -5.96 34.08 6.98
CA ALA A 562 -6.25 34.60 8.35
C ALA A 562 -5.64 33.93 9.62
N TRP A 563 -4.82 34.70 10.37
CA TRP A 563 -4.13 34.36 11.62
C TRP A 563 -4.91 34.81 12.88
N THR A 564 -5.08 33.96 13.90
CA THR A 564 -5.60 34.37 15.25
C THR A 564 -4.95 33.71 16.47
N ALA A 565 -3.77 33.07 16.40
CA ALA A 565 -3.15 32.46 17.59
C ALA A 565 -1.68 32.86 17.84
N ASP A 566 -1.35 33.16 19.11
CA ASP A 566 0.00 33.53 19.57
C ASP A 566 0.94 32.30 19.69
N PRO A 567 2.13 32.31 19.06
CA PRO A 567 3.05 31.17 19.06
C PRO A 567 3.89 31.05 20.35
N ARG A 568 4.07 29.81 20.85
CA ARG A 568 4.93 29.46 22.01
C ARG A 568 6.43 29.33 21.63
N ALA A 569 7.31 29.65 22.58
CA ALA A 569 8.77 29.69 22.40
C ALA A 569 9.45 28.31 22.50
N PHE A 570 10.49 28.07 21.70
CA PHE A 570 11.36 26.89 21.75
C PHE A 570 12.71 27.18 22.43
N LEU A 571 13.18 26.25 23.26
CA LEU A 571 14.49 26.25 23.91
C LEU A 571 15.51 25.50 23.02
N ASP A 572 16.74 26.04 22.95
CA ASP A 572 17.98 25.36 22.53
C ASP A 572 18.34 25.26 21.03
N GLY A 573 18.43 26.41 20.34
CA GLY A 573 19.49 26.67 19.36
C GLY A 573 19.67 25.74 18.14
N ARG A 574 18.66 24.93 17.79
CA ARG A 574 18.66 24.02 16.64
C ARG A 574 17.62 24.45 15.59
N LEU A 575 17.85 24.07 14.33
CA LEU A 575 16.82 24.10 13.29
C LEU A 575 15.75 23.08 13.65
N ALA A 576 14.49 23.51 13.79
CA ALA A 576 13.36 22.63 14.01
C ALA A 576 12.18 23.12 13.16
N VAL A 577 11.66 22.25 12.30
CA VAL A 577 10.35 22.44 11.66
C VAL A 577 9.29 22.13 12.72
N VAL A 578 8.41 23.09 12.98
CA VAL A 578 7.33 22.93 13.96
C VAL A 578 6.08 22.46 13.23
N HIS A 579 5.62 21.24 13.51
CA HIS A 579 4.52 20.61 12.79
C HIS A 579 3.12 20.86 13.40
N ASP A 580 3.02 21.69 14.44
CA ASP A 580 1.77 21.86 15.22
C ASP A 580 1.19 23.28 15.11
N GLY A 581 1.11 23.83 13.89
CA GLY A 581 0.48 25.12 13.62
C GLY A 581 -0.61 25.03 12.55
N PRO A 582 -1.67 25.86 12.61
CA PRO A 582 -2.83 25.78 11.72
C PRO A 582 -2.58 26.20 10.25
N PHE A 583 -1.31 26.33 9.83
CA PHE A 583 -0.90 26.93 8.55
C PHE A 583 -0.24 25.97 7.56
N GLY A 584 -0.16 24.68 7.85
CA GLY A 584 0.66 23.77 7.03
C GLY A 584 2.14 24.20 6.97
N ASN A 585 2.86 23.78 5.93
CA ASN A 585 4.32 23.84 5.81
C ASN A 585 4.90 25.28 5.90
N ALA A 586 5.30 25.71 7.10
CA ALA A 586 6.09 26.92 7.31
C ALA A 586 7.54 26.56 7.67
N LEU A 587 8.50 27.07 6.89
CA LEU A 587 9.93 26.97 7.19
C LEU A 587 10.29 27.97 8.29
N ARG A 588 10.58 27.47 9.51
CA ARG A 588 11.09 28.29 10.62
C ARG A 588 12.59 28.13 10.81
N PHE A 589 13.31 29.25 10.91
CA PHE A 589 14.74 29.28 11.25
C PHE A 589 14.97 30.15 12.47
N ARG A 590 15.91 29.76 13.32
CA ARG A 590 16.44 30.61 14.39
C ARG A 590 17.94 30.81 14.17
N LEU A 591 18.35 32.06 14.00
CA LEU A 591 19.76 32.44 14.01
C LEU A 591 20.24 32.42 15.47
N GLY A 592 21.12 31.47 15.78
CA GLY A 592 21.84 31.42 17.05
C GLY A 592 23.12 32.25 17.01
N ALA A 593 23.60 32.68 18.17
CA ALA A 593 24.78 33.54 18.34
C ALA A 593 26.10 33.04 17.71
N GLN A 594 26.15 31.80 17.20
CA GLN A 594 27.29 31.21 16.49
C GLN A 594 27.28 31.41 14.95
N ALA A 595 26.17 31.88 14.35
CA ALA A 595 26.06 32.14 12.91
C ALA A 595 26.72 33.47 12.47
N ARG A 596 27.88 33.81 13.04
CA ARG A 596 28.53 35.13 12.90
C ARG A 596 29.30 35.36 11.60
N ARG A 597 29.36 34.39 10.68
CA ARG A 597 30.33 34.45 9.56
C ARG A 597 29.83 33.99 8.19
N ALA A 598 28.59 33.55 8.06
CA ALA A 598 28.06 33.12 6.77
C ALA A 598 26.60 33.55 6.63
N PRO A 599 26.21 34.13 5.49
CA PRO A 599 24.81 34.38 5.21
C PRO A 599 24.07 33.04 5.13
N LEU A 600 22.85 33.01 5.66
CA LEU A 600 21.96 31.86 5.47
C LEU A 600 21.41 31.94 4.06
N SER A 601 21.56 30.85 3.30
CA SER A 601 21.00 30.77 1.95
C SER A 601 20.06 29.57 1.83
N GLN A 602 18.93 29.77 1.18
CA GLN A 602 18.00 28.70 0.82
C GLN A 602 17.60 28.87 -0.64
N THR A 603 17.78 27.80 -1.41
CA THR A 603 17.40 27.74 -2.82
C THR A 603 16.02 27.11 -2.96
N PHE A 604 15.19 27.69 -3.82
CA PHE A 604 13.85 27.19 -4.15
C PHE A 604 13.51 27.56 -5.60
N VAL A 605 12.56 26.85 -6.20
CA VAL A 605 12.03 27.18 -7.54
C VAL A 605 10.71 27.92 -7.34
N PRO A 606 10.61 29.21 -7.70
CA PRO A 606 9.37 29.96 -7.54
C PRO A 606 8.34 29.44 -8.56
N SER A 607 7.11 29.23 -8.10
CA SER A 607 5.97 28.84 -8.93
C SER A 607 4.97 29.99 -9.14
N GLY A 608 5.25 31.18 -8.59
CA GLY A 608 4.42 32.39 -8.67
C GLY A 608 5.25 33.67 -8.64
N ARG A 609 4.61 34.83 -8.88
CA ARG A 609 5.29 36.13 -8.98
C ARG A 609 5.41 36.88 -7.65
N ARG A 610 4.56 36.58 -6.67
CA ARG A 610 4.62 37.17 -5.33
C ARG A 610 5.19 36.18 -4.34
N PHE A 611 6.03 36.66 -3.45
CA PHE A 611 6.65 35.88 -2.39
C PHE A 611 6.49 36.63 -1.06
N ALA A 612 5.79 36.03 -0.11
CA ALA A 612 5.61 36.60 1.22
C ALA A 612 6.52 35.89 2.24
N PHE A 613 7.14 36.65 3.15
CA PHE A 613 7.87 36.06 4.28
C PHE A 613 7.75 36.93 5.51
N TRP A 614 7.96 36.34 6.69
CA TRP A 614 7.90 37.01 7.97
C TRP A 614 9.22 36.91 8.73
N ILE A 615 9.67 38.02 9.31
CA ILE A 615 10.85 38.09 10.17
C ILE A 615 10.48 38.70 11.50
N LYS A 616 10.88 38.05 12.59
CA LYS A 616 10.82 38.60 13.95
C LYS A 616 12.24 38.80 14.48
N PRO A 617 12.77 40.04 14.48
CA PRO A 617 14.02 40.34 15.15
C PRO A 617 13.87 40.10 16.65
N VAL A 618 14.81 39.42 17.29
CA VAL A 618 14.78 39.20 18.75
C VAL A 618 15.61 40.30 19.43
N PRO A 619 15.02 41.17 20.27
CA PRO A 619 15.77 42.23 20.93
C PRO A 619 16.87 41.65 21.82
N ARG A 620 18.04 42.29 21.85
CA ARG A 620 18.98 42.11 22.97
C ARG A 620 18.53 42.99 24.13
N GLY A 621 18.71 42.48 25.35
CA GLY A 621 18.27 43.14 26.58
C GLY A 621 18.45 44.66 26.58
N LEU A 622 17.38 45.34 26.97
CA LEU A 622 17.17 46.74 27.42
C LEU A 622 17.93 47.94 26.82
N HIS A 623 18.98 47.81 26.00
CA HIS A 623 19.81 48.98 25.63
C HIS A 623 20.35 49.09 24.19
N SER A 624 19.84 48.34 23.19
CA SER A 624 20.20 48.63 21.78
C SER A 624 19.09 49.40 21.05
N SER A 625 19.25 50.71 20.88
CA SER A 625 18.29 51.60 20.20
C SER A 625 18.48 51.73 18.68
N ARG A 626 19.26 50.84 18.05
CA ARG A 626 19.34 50.75 16.58
C ARG A 626 19.18 49.29 16.17
N ALA A 627 18.02 48.99 15.58
CA ALA A 627 17.78 47.74 14.88
C ALA A 627 18.87 47.56 13.82
N GLY A 628 19.64 46.47 13.90
CA GLY A 628 20.55 46.11 12.82
C GLY A 628 19.72 45.77 11.59
N ALA A 629 19.96 46.47 10.47
CA ALA A 629 19.27 46.19 9.23
C ALA A 629 19.66 44.77 8.76
N LEU A 630 18.69 43.87 8.73
CA LEU A 630 18.81 42.57 8.07
C LEU A 630 18.64 42.79 6.58
N ARG A 631 19.65 42.41 5.79
CA ARG A 631 19.54 42.44 4.33
C ARG A 631 19.03 41.07 3.86
N VAL A 632 17.84 41.08 3.27
CA VAL A 632 17.30 39.94 2.53
C VAL A 632 17.54 40.21 1.05
N THR A 633 18.29 39.32 0.42
CA THR A 633 18.68 39.44 -0.98
C THR A 633 18.18 38.21 -1.72
N PHE A 634 17.56 38.41 -2.87
CA PHE A 634 17.21 37.31 -3.78
C PHE A 634 18.24 37.28 -4.89
N VAL A 635 18.89 36.15 -5.09
CA VAL A 635 19.84 35.95 -6.20
C VAL A 635 19.34 34.88 -7.14
N ASP A 636 19.53 35.09 -8.43
CA ASP A 636 19.22 34.07 -9.44
C ASP A 636 20.28 32.97 -9.50
N ALA A 637 20.06 31.97 -10.35
CA ALA A 637 21.00 30.87 -10.55
C ALA A 637 22.40 31.31 -11.04
N SER A 638 22.55 32.53 -11.57
CA SER A 638 23.83 33.13 -11.97
C SER A 638 24.50 33.93 -10.83
N GLY A 639 23.86 34.01 -9.66
CA GLY A 639 24.30 34.81 -8.52
C GLY A 639 23.98 36.30 -8.66
N ARG A 640 23.20 36.70 -9.67
CA ARG A 640 22.81 38.10 -9.87
C ARG A 640 21.65 38.43 -8.94
N GLU A 641 21.80 39.54 -8.23
CA GLU A 641 20.78 40.07 -7.32
C GLU A 641 19.53 40.54 -8.09
N ILE A 642 18.38 39.98 -7.73
CA ILE A 642 17.08 40.17 -8.39
C ILE A 642 16.28 41.28 -7.70
N CYS A 643 16.32 41.35 -6.37
CA CYS A 643 15.58 42.33 -5.58
C CYS A 643 16.30 42.60 -4.27
N CYS A 644 16.31 43.88 -3.87
CA CYS A 644 16.84 44.35 -2.63
C CYS A 644 15.90 45.39 -2.02
N ASN A 645 15.54 45.19 -0.75
CA ASN A 645 15.00 46.15 0.23
C ASN A 645 13.75 45.61 0.92
N ALA A 646 13.98 44.78 1.93
CA ALA A 646 13.07 44.65 3.05
C ALA A 646 13.16 45.93 3.90
N PRO A 647 12.07 46.69 4.14
CA PRO A 647 12.11 47.84 5.05
C PRO A 647 12.55 47.45 6.47
N PRO A 648 13.08 48.41 7.27
CA PRO A 648 13.57 48.15 8.62
C PRO A 648 12.50 47.49 9.48
N ALA A 649 12.87 46.37 10.12
CA ALA A 649 12.00 45.55 10.93
C ALA A 649 11.72 46.20 12.30
N ARG A 650 10.51 46.03 12.85
CA ARG A 650 10.21 46.33 14.26
C ARG A 650 10.70 45.18 15.13
N ASP A 651 11.53 45.49 16.13
CA ASP A 651 12.07 44.51 17.06
C ASP A 651 10.96 43.85 17.90
N GLY A 652 11.06 42.54 18.11
CA GLY A 652 10.15 41.78 18.96
C GLY A 652 8.77 41.49 18.36
N VAL A 653 8.51 41.86 17.09
CA VAL A 653 7.24 41.60 16.38
C VAL A 653 7.52 40.95 15.03
N TRP A 654 6.60 40.12 14.53
CA TRP A 654 6.67 39.56 13.18
C TRP A 654 6.41 40.65 12.14
N ASN A 655 7.36 40.86 11.23
CA ASN A 655 7.28 41.81 10.13
C ASN A 655 7.05 41.00 8.84
N ARG A 656 5.94 41.26 8.14
CA ARG A 656 5.65 40.67 6.82
C ARG A 656 6.40 41.44 5.74
N TYR A 657 6.94 40.72 4.78
CA TYR A 657 7.63 41.22 3.62
C TYR A 657 7.04 40.55 2.38
N ASP A 658 6.52 41.35 1.48
CA ASP A 658 6.01 40.90 0.19
C ASP A 658 7.00 41.33 -0.89
N VAL A 659 7.50 40.37 -1.66
CA VAL A 659 8.47 40.59 -2.73
C VAL A 659 7.85 40.15 -4.03
N GLU A 660 7.78 41.09 -4.98
CA GLU A 660 7.33 40.79 -6.33
C GLU A 660 8.55 40.48 -7.22
N MET A 661 8.58 39.27 -7.76
CA MET A 661 9.63 38.79 -8.64
C MET A 661 9.44 39.34 -10.06
N PRO A 662 10.52 39.79 -10.74
CA PRO A 662 10.45 40.18 -12.14
C PRO A 662 10.03 38.99 -13.02
N ARG A 663 9.21 39.23 -14.05
CA ARG A 663 8.67 38.20 -14.97
C ARG A 663 9.74 37.25 -15.55
N ALA A 664 10.95 37.74 -15.79
CA ALA A 664 12.05 36.95 -16.33
C ALA A 664 12.60 35.90 -15.34
N ALA A 665 12.45 36.12 -14.03
CA ALA A 665 12.93 35.21 -12.98
C ALA A 665 11.98 34.03 -12.73
N VAL A 666 10.70 34.13 -13.13
CA VAL A 666 9.67 33.10 -12.92
C VAL A 666 9.48 32.20 -14.14
N THR A 667 9.83 32.69 -15.33
CA THR A 667 9.57 32.00 -16.62
C THR A 667 10.71 31.10 -17.10
N SER A 668 11.89 31.19 -16.47
CA SER A 668 12.97 30.22 -16.64
C SER A 668 12.90 29.24 -15.46
N ALA A 669 13.16 27.95 -15.68
CA ALA A 669 13.25 26.92 -14.62
C ALA A 669 14.49 27.13 -13.72
N ASN A 670 14.84 28.38 -13.44
CA ASN A 670 16.02 28.79 -12.72
C ASN A 670 15.67 28.88 -11.23
N SER A 671 16.47 28.21 -10.42
CA SER A 671 16.36 28.27 -8.97
C SER A 671 16.70 29.68 -8.47
N ILE A 672 15.93 30.20 -7.51
CA ILE A 672 16.23 31.45 -6.80
C ILE A 672 16.76 31.09 -5.41
N THR A 673 17.81 31.77 -4.99
CA THR A 673 18.35 31.64 -3.64
C THR A 673 18.00 32.88 -2.83
N ILE A 674 17.30 32.70 -1.71
CA ILE A 674 17.18 33.73 -0.68
C ILE A 674 18.46 33.71 0.14
N VAL A 675 19.10 34.86 0.26
CA VAL A 675 20.27 35.09 1.10
C VAL A 675 19.88 36.08 2.18
N VAL A 676 19.94 35.63 3.44
CA VAL A 676 19.68 36.47 4.61
C VAL A 676 20.98 36.67 5.35
N GLY A 677 21.41 37.93 5.47
CA GLY A 677 22.62 38.29 6.18
C GLY A 677 22.51 39.64 6.89
N PRO A 678 23.47 39.93 7.79
CA PRO A 678 23.66 41.30 8.28
C PRO A 678 23.97 42.23 7.11
N ASP A 679 23.43 43.45 7.11
CA ASP A 679 23.87 44.49 6.19
C ASP A 679 25.32 44.88 6.53
N ASP A 680 26.25 44.64 5.60
CA ASP A 680 27.69 44.90 5.76
C ASP A 680 28.01 46.37 6.09
N ARG A 681 27.07 47.30 5.88
CA ARG A 681 27.23 48.73 6.20
C ARG A 681 26.90 49.08 7.65
N VAL A 682 26.24 48.20 8.40
CA VAL A 682 25.76 48.48 9.76
C VAL A 682 25.82 47.20 10.63
N LEU A 683 26.99 46.89 11.20
CA LEU A 683 27.23 46.26 12.53
C LEU A 683 28.32 45.17 12.55
N HIS A 684 29.33 45.42 13.38
CA HIS A 684 29.99 44.41 14.20
C HIS A 684 29.09 44.02 15.38
N GLY A 685 28.26 42.98 15.26
CA GLY A 685 27.43 42.50 16.37
C GLY A 685 26.59 41.27 16.06
N ALA A 686 26.42 40.36 17.02
CA ALA A 686 25.68 39.11 16.81
C ALA A 686 24.16 39.31 16.81
N LEU A 687 23.52 38.94 15.70
CA LEU A 687 22.07 38.93 15.50
C LEU A 687 21.46 37.60 15.98
N ASN A 688 20.40 37.69 16.79
CA ASN A 688 19.46 36.61 17.00
C ASN A 688 18.14 37.04 16.32
N ALA A 689 17.66 36.27 15.36
CA ALA A 689 16.40 36.55 14.67
C ALA A 689 15.67 35.24 14.38
N GLU A 690 14.34 35.29 14.45
CA GLU A 690 13.44 34.20 14.08
C GLU A 690 12.84 34.51 12.70
N PHE A 691 12.83 33.51 11.83
CA PHE A 691 12.31 33.60 10.46
C PHE A 691 11.18 32.60 10.28
N GLY A 692 10.17 32.99 9.50
CA GLY A 692 9.08 32.12 9.05
C GLY A 692 8.58 32.58 7.69
N GLY A 693 8.55 31.72 6.67
CA GLY A 693 8.10 32.09 5.31
C GLY A 693 6.90 31.26 4.84
N ILE A 694 6.00 31.87 4.04
CA ILE A 694 4.91 31.18 3.33
C ILE A 694 4.88 31.72 1.90
N VAL A 695 5.02 30.83 0.90
CA VAL A 695 4.88 31.22 -0.50
C VAL A 695 3.40 31.30 -0.84
N GLU A 696 2.87 32.52 -0.97
CA GLU A 696 1.50 32.75 -1.45
C GLU A 696 1.47 32.73 -2.99
N TYR A 697 0.49 32.05 -3.57
CA TYR A 697 0.28 31.98 -5.02
C TYR A 697 -0.68 33.10 -5.47
N GLU A 698 -0.23 33.92 -6.41
CA GLU A 698 -1.07 34.70 -7.35
C GLU A 698 -0.52 34.59 -8.77
#